data_AF-A0A6A6LIJ8-F1
#
_entry.id   AF-A0A6A6LIJ8-F1
#
_cell.length_a   1.000
_cell.length_b   1.000
_cell.length_c   1.000
_cell.angle_alpha   90.00
_cell.angle_beta   90.00
_cell.angle_gamma   90.00
#
_symmetry.space_group_name_H-M   'P 1'
#
loop_
_entity.id
_entity.type
_entity.pdbx_description
1 polymer ?
#
loop_
_entity_poly.entity_id
_entity_poly.type
_entity_poly.pdbx_seq_one_letter_code
_entity_poly.pdbx_strand_id
1 'polypeptide(L)'
;MAVRATVSRFPMDQDAQESSGLPWGVTVTPFATKDENGQPPAYGSDGHLLPRCENCYAYFNTYCELDQWAWSCALCGTLNGLSSRSIARYSHPQSCAEMMSSFIDLELPIEDSEEEMMQPSPVYVAAVDLSSSEEFLELTKSALQAALEALAPGALFGIATFSHKIGLYDVQGPIPVVKNVFVPPDAEGTLPIELEDVMPLLQFLAPYVDACKDRITAALDTLRPTTSWERTTGAGQGLDGVLMGGRGFGVAMEALFKYLGSEYGNIFALARVFAFISGPPDYGAGQLDTRRYGEQYASKGEDADRALLPEQTPFYKDLAAVAVQAGVCVDIFAVTNEYTDLASLKFLSIESGGLLFLYSNTDDSTLPQDIYRMLSGPYAFGCILRLRTSSEFKPGHSYGHFFPDPQYENVQHIVCCDSYATYAYDFDFASTDGFSRYASEQPVLQIAFQYTVVVPPEELSSSGLVSASGGMHSLKRRLRIRTLQFSAARNIHELYDNVDPEAVLSVLVHKVILASLEQGVREGRMLLHDWLVILTAQYNDAYKLVQFKNGSSVTGQVDVAFSQCPQLQPLPRLVFALLRNPLLRFHEEGVHPDYRIYLQCLFSALEPSSLHRAVYPVLMSILHQINKHILATLEPAALITSGSPIFFLDAFTTLIVFYSSTADPVLPFPPPQDCLLRTTINKLKQERSITPKLIFIRGQDDASAFENYLIEEQDVDGNGFTSVMGFVSFLEDITHRGTQIGNITELEDEDERKKRAELLARPPHGSEVYIGGIPHNASEEDLRGFVRMMKGKDSNENKGFAFVTFRNVDLASKAIDKLNNTEFKGKRIKCSTSQSKHRLFLGNVPRNWELEDLRKVVMEAGPGVTAVELVKDMKTSNNRGFAFIDYYNNACAEYSRQKMMNPKFRLGNNAPTVSWADPKNADSSASSQVKAIYVKNLPKNTTQDQLKKLFEHYGEITKVVLPPAKSGQEKNRIGFVHFTERSSAMKVLKNTEKYKLDGQVLECSLAKPQADQKSVGVSNLPKSRLLPSYPAGVGYGLVGNTFGVLGAGYGSAGFAQPLIYGRGPTPAGMAMMPMLLPDGRIGYVLQQPGAQPHSPSSRQRNNSRNGSGGANRSGGNSGRARQGNEGSNGGHRYRPY
;
A
#
# COMPACT_ATOMS: atom_id res chain seq x y z
N MET A 1 -1.09 -18.67 16.88
CA MET A 1 -1.21 -17.48 16.04
C MET A 1 -1.69 -16.35 16.92
N ALA A 2 -0.77 -15.58 17.47
CA ALA A 2 -1.12 -14.36 18.20
C ALA A 2 -1.51 -13.27 17.19
N VAL A 3 -2.50 -12.47 17.55
CA VAL A 3 -3.03 -11.37 16.71
C VAL A 3 -3.41 -10.22 17.62
N ARG A 4 -2.72 -9.09 17.51
CA ARG A 4 -2.93 -7.91 18.37
C ARG A 4 -3.21 -6.69 17.51
N ALA A 5 -4.43 -6.16 17.61
CA ALA A 5 -4.84 -4.94 16.94
C ALA A 5 -4.37 -3.70 17.73
N THR A 6 -4.07 -2.60 17.04
CA THR A 6 -3.70 -1.33 17.70
C THR A 6 -4.82 -0.77 18.56
N VAL A 7 -6.07 -1.02 18.16
CA VAL A 7 -7.29 -0.81 18.95
C VAL A 7 -8.18 -2.05 18.85
N SER A 8 -8.63 -2.57 19.99
CA SER A 8 -9.53 -3.73 20.05
C SER A 8 -11.01 -3.36 19.77
N ARG A 9 -11.31 -2.06 19.73
CA ARG A 9 -12.51 -1.51 19.07
C ARG A 9 -12.07 -0.67 17.87
N PHE A 10 -12.62 -0.95 16.69
CA PHE A 10 -12.24 -0.25 15.46
C PHE A 10 -12.95 1.11 15.36
N PRO A 11 -12.35 2.12 14.69
CA PRO A 11 -13.05 3.37 14.36
C PRO A 11 -14.30 3.08 13.54
N MET A 12 -15.37 3.85 13.75
CA MET A 12 -16.65 3.62 13.05
C MET A 12 -16.58 4.02 11.57
N ASP A 13 -15.81 5.04 11.26
CA ASP A 13 -15.62 5.64 9.94
C ASP A 13 -14.26 6.36 9.88
N GLN A 14 -13.93 6.91 8.71
CA GLN A 14 -12.66 7.60 8.47
C GLN A 14 -12.52 8.86 9.34
N ASP A 15 -13.60 9.62 9.54
CA ASP A 15 -13.60 10.82 10.39
C ASP A 15 -13.26 10.45 11.85
N ALA A 16 -13.82 9.34 12.37
CA ALA A 16 -13.51 8.81 13.69
C ALA A 16 -12.08 8.24 13.82
N GLN A 17 -11.49 7.74 12.72
CA GLN A 17 -10.07 7.36 12.69
C GLN A 17 -9.17 8.60 12.75
N GLU A 18 -9.34 9.54 11.82
CA GLU A 18 -8.48 10.72 11.70
C GLU A 18 -8.55 11.61 12.95
N SER A 19 -9.75 11.81 13.52
CA SER A 19 -9.93 12.54 14.79
C SER A 19 -9.39 11.81 16.02
N SER A 20 -9.05 10.52 15.96
CA SER A 20 -8.41 9.82 17.08
C SER A 20 -6.89 10.02 17.14
N GLY A 21 -6.25 10.40 16.02
CA GLY A 21 -4.80 10.44 15.89
C GLY A 21 -4.09 9.06 16.00
N LEU A 22 -4.82 7.96 16.21
CA LEU A 22 -4.25 6.62 16.39
C LEU A 22 -3.98 5.91 15.05
N PRO A 23 -2.89 5.14 14.93
CA PRO A 23 -2.72 4.22 13.81
C PRO A 23 -3.72 3.06 13.96
N TRP A 24 -4.48 2.76 12.90
CA TRP A 24 -5.42 1.63 12.86
C TRP A 24 -4.81 0.46 12.08
N GLY A 25 -4.59 -0.67 12.76
CA GLY A 25 -3.89 -1.81 12.18
C GLY A 25 -3.85 -3.03 13.08
N VAL A 26 -3.10 -4.05 12.66
CA VAL A 26 -2.94 -5.32 13.37
C VAL A 26 -1.53 -5.89 13.22
N THR A 27 -1.05 -6.56 14.26
CA THR A 27 0.16 -7.39 14.26
C THR A 27 -0.24 -8.86 14.33
N VAL A 28 0.45 -9.72 13.55
CA VAL A 28 0.13 -11.13 13.36
C VAL A 28 1.41 -11.96 13.51
N THR A 29 1.43 -12.86 14.49
CA THR A 29 2.51 -13.84 14.70
C THR A 29 1.98 -15.23 14.30
N PRO A 30 2.06 -15.63 13.01
CA PRO A 30 1.25 -16.72 12.47
C PRO A 30 1.62 -18.09 13.04
N PHE A 31 2.91 -18.39 13.18
CA PHE A 31 3.37 -19.71 13.57
C PHE A 31 3.39 -19.95 15.10
N ALA A 32 3.32 -18.89 15.93
CA ALA A 32 3.17 -18.98 17.38
C ALA A 32 2.18 -20.08 17.82
N THR A 33 2.56 -20.90 18.80
CA THR A 33 1.81 -22.11 19.21
C THR A 33 0.46 -21.80 19.88
N LYS A 34 0.29 -20.57 20.36
CA LYS A 34 -0.90 -20.06 21.06
C LYS A 34 -1.37 -18.75 20.43
N ASP A 35 -2.54 -18.26 20.87
CA ASP A 35 -2.94 -16.86 20.70
C ASP A 35 -2.41 -15.97 21.84
N GLU A 36 -2.68 -14.67 21.75
CA GLU A 36 -2.36 -13.66 22.77
C GLU A 36 -3.05 -13.89 24.13
N ASN A 37 -4.08 -14.75 24.18
CA ASN A 37 -4.78 -15.17 25.40
C ASN A 37 -4.24 -16.51 25.95
N GLY A 38 -3.15 -17.03 25.38
CA GLY A 38 -2.49 -18.27 25.76
C GLY A 38 -3.19 -19.56 25.29
N GLN A 39 -4.21 -19.47 24.43
CA GLN A 39 -5.01 -20.60 23.96
C GLN A 39 -4.39 -21.24 22.70
N PRO A 40 -4.30 -22.59 22.62
CA PRO A 40 -3.88 -23.28 21.40
C PRO A 40 -5.02 -23.32 20.34
N PRO A 41 -4.71 -23.58 19.06
CA PRO A 41 -5.74 -23.84 18.06
C PRO A 41 -6.47 -25.17 18.32
N ALA A 42 -7.69 -25.29 17.80
CA ALA A 42 -8.32 -26.60 17.64
C ALA A 42 -7.70 -27.33 16.44
N TYR A 43 -6.97 -28.41 16.71
CA TYR A 43 -6.32 -29.23 15.69
C TYR A 43 -7.33 -30.18 15.01
N GLY A 44 -7.12 -30.46 13.72
CA GLY A 44 -7.95 -31.41 12.96
C GLY A 44 -7.31 -31.88 11.66
N SER A 45 -8.05 -32.68 10.89
CA SER A 45 -7.67 -33.22 9.59
C SER A 45 -8.48 -32.62 8.44
N ASP A 46 -8.13 -33.02 7.21
CA ASP A 46 -8.91 -32.77 6.01
C ASP A 46 -9.18 -31.28 5.71
N GLY A 47 -8.18 -30.41 5.94
CA GLY A 47 -8.32 -28.97 5.68
C GLY A 47 -8.64 -28.61 4.22
N HIS A 48 -8.34 -29.52 3.29
CA HIS A 48 -8.70 -29.43 1.87
C HIS A 48 -10.22 -29.50 1.61
N LEU A 49 -11.02 -29.96 2.59
CA LEU A 49 -12.48 -30.04 2.50
C LEU A 49 -13.21 -28.87 3.16
N LEU A 50 -12.48 -27.96 3.82
CA LEU A 50 -13.08 -26.84 4.54
C LEU A 50 -13.82 -25.92 3.54
N PRO A 51 -15.16 -25.73 3.67
CA PRO A 51 -15.93 -24.94 2.71
C PRO A 51 -15.40 -23.50 2.61
N ARG A 52 -15.53 -22.93 1.41
CA ARG A 52 -15.10 -21.56 1.09
C ARG A 52 -16.24 -20.81 0.43
N CYS A 53 -16.33 -19.52 0.72
CA CYS A 53 -17.34 -18.64 0.14
C CYS A 53 -17.10 -18.49 -1.37
N GLU A 54 -18.15 -18.64 -2.18
CA GLU A 54 -18.07 -18.57 -3.65
C GLU A 54 -17.69 -17.16 -4.15
N ASN A 55 -17.91 -16.14 -3.32
CA ASN A 55 -17.65 -14.73 -3.63
C ASN A 55 -16.26 -14.27 -3.14
N CYS A 56 -16.02 -14.25 -1.83
CA CYS A 56 -14.77 -13.72 -1.24
C CYS A 56 -13.67 -14.78 -0.95
N TYR A 57 -13.95 -16.07 -1.22
CA TYR A 57 -13.03 -17.18 -0.98
C TYR A 57 -12.53 -17.32 0.47
N ALA A 58 -13.21 -16.69 1.44
CA ALA A 58 -13.00 -16.88 2.88
C ALA A 58 -13.48 -18.28 3.30
N TYR A 59 -12.84 -18.83 4.33
CA TYR A 59 -13.13 -20.16 4.86
C TYR A 59 -14.29 -20.14 5.86
N PHE A 60 -15.09 -21.21 5.86
CA PHE A 60 -16.10 -21.48 6.88
C PHE A 60 -15.45 -21.55 8.27
N ASN A 61 -16.17 -21.05 9.28
CA ASN A 61 -15.74 -20.93 10.67
C ASN A 61 -16.97 -20.64 11.57
N THR A 62 -16.79 -20.64 12.89
CA THR A 62 -17.87 -20.47 13.88
C THR A 62 -18.64 -19.15 13.85
N TYR A 63 -18.17 -18.11 13.16
CA TYR A 63 -18.93 -16.86 12.96
C TYR A 63 -19.89 -16.91 11.76
N CYS A 64 -19.85 -17.97 10.95
CA CYS A 64 -20.78 -18.15 9.83
C CYS A 64 -22.12 -18.70 10.32
N GLU A 65 -23.23 -18.04 9.97
CA GLU A 65 -24.56 -18.58 10.23
C GLU A 65 -24.77 -19.86 9.42
N LEU A 66 -25.19 -20.95 10.08
CA LEU A 66 -25.26 -22.28 9.50
C LEU A 66 -26.71 -22.76 9.40
N ASP A 67 -27.21 -22.86 8.18
CA ASP A 67 -28.49 -23.48 7.83
C ASP A 67 -28.33 -24.99 7.59
N GLN A 68 -29.45 -25.72 7.51
CA GLN A 68 -29.46 -27.17 7.25
C GLN A 68 -28.75 -27.59 5.93
N TRP A 69 -28.68 -26.69 4.95
CA TRP A 69 -28.17 -26.97 3.60
C TRP A 69 -27.20 -25.89 3.07
N ALA A 70 -26.94 -24.84 3.83
CA ALA A 70 -26.26 -23.63 3.38
C ALA A 70 -25.57 -22.89 4.55
N TRP A 71 -24.76 -21.88 4.25
CA TRP A 71 -24.15 -21.02 5.26
C TRP A 71 -23.90 -19.59 4.77
N SER A 72 -24.16 -18.60 5.62
CA SER A 72 -23.87 -17.18 5.37
C SER A 72 -22.40 -16.88 5.68
N CYS A 73 -21.68 -16.29 4.74
CA CYS A 73 -20.27 -15.97 4.94
C CYS A 73 -20.08 -14.74 5.85
N ALA A 74 -19.44 -14.96 7.01
CA ALA A 74 -19.19 -13.93 8.03
C ALA A 74 -18.42 -12.67 7.54
N LEU A 75 -17.77 -12.70 6.37
CA LEU A 75 -17.00 -11.57 5.82
C LEU A 75 -17.75 -10.80 4.72
N CYS A 76 -18.85 -11.32 4.16
CA CYS A 76 -19.50 -10.67 3.00
C CYS A 76 -21.00 -10.99 2.82
N GLY A 77 -21.66 -11.56 3.84
CA GLY A 77 -23.09 -11.90 3.84
C GLY A 77 -23.55 -12.93 2.79
N THR A 78 -22.66 -13.38 1.90
CA THR A 78 -23.01 -14.25 0.78
C THR A 78 -23.41 -15.63 1.30
N LEU A 79 -24.61 -16.09 0.94
CA LEU A 79 -25.12 -17.43 1.24
C LEU A 79 -24.52 -18.46 0.28
N ASN A 80 -23.91 -19.52 0.81
CA ASN A 80 -23.23 -20.57 0.04
C ASN A 80 -23.86 -21.93 0.31
N GLY A 81 -23.90 -22.83 -0.68
CA GLY A 81 -24.39 -24.20 -0.48
C GLY A 81 -23.41 -25.07 0.30
N LEU A 82 -23.93 -26.06 1.04
CA LEU A 82 -23.11 -27.13 1.63
C LEU A 82 -23.07 -28.36 0.72
N SER A 83 -21.90 -29.00 0.61
CA SER A 83 -21.81 -30.32 -0.03
C SER A 83 -22.42 -31.41 0.84
N SER A 84 -22.84 -32.53 0.25
CA SER A 84 -23.32 -33.70 1.00
C SER A 84 -22.27 -34.26 1.96
N ARG A 85 -20.98 -34.18 1.61
CA ARG A 85 -19.85 -34.56 2.50
C ARG A 85 -19.71 -33.59 3.67
N SER A 86 -19.91 -32.29 3.44
CA SER A 86 -19.91 -31.25 4.48
C SER A 86 -21.08 -31.43 5.45
N ILE A 87 -22.30 -31.70 4.94
CA ILE A 87 -23.49 -31.97 5.78
C ILE A 87 -23.28 -33.22 6.63
N ALA A 88 -22.70 -34.30 6.07
CA ALA A 88 -22.37 -35.51 6.82
C ALA A 88 -21.32 -35.25 7.91
N ARG A 89 -20.29 -34.43 7.65
CA ARG A 89 -19.28 -33.98 8.62
C ARG A 89 -19.93 -33.17 9.75
N TYR A 90 -20.73 -32.16 9.41
CA TYR A 90 -21.34 -31.23 10.36
C TYR A 90 -22.54 -31.78 11.16
N SER A 91 -23.01 -32.99 10.83
CA SER A 91 -23.92 -33.74 11.70
C SER A 91 -23.28 -34.17 13.04
N HIS A 92 -21.95 -34.11 13.16
CA HIS A 92 -21.19 -34.41 14.38
C HIS A 92 -20.27 -33.23 14.78
N PRO A 93 -20.79 -32.12 15.33
CA PRO A 93 -20.00 -30.91 15.56
C PRO A 93 -18.78 -31.09 16.47
N GLN A 94 -18.88 -31.99 17.46
CA GLN A 94 -17.82 -32.28 18.44
C GLN A 94 -16.61 -33.05 17.84
N SER A 95 -16.65 -33.44 16.56
CA SER A 95 -15.50 -33.99 15.83
C SER A 95 -14.96 -33.05 14.75
N CYS A 96 -15.44 -31.79 14.69
CA CYS A 96 -15.10 -30.84 13.64
C CYS A 96 -14.49 -29.57 14.25
N ALA A 97 -13.16 -29.43 14.19
CA ALA A 97 -12.46 -28.28 14.76
C ALA A 97 -13.02 -26.93 14.27
N GLU A 98 -13.42 -26.84 12.99
CA GLU A 98 -14.03 -25.65 12.40
C GLU A 98 -15.43 -25.29 12.92
N MET A 99 -16.09 -26.20 13.64
CA MET A 99 -17.36 -25.95 14.35
C MET A 99 -17.15 -25.69 15.85
N MET A 100 -15.95 -25.98 16.38
CA MET A 100 -15.62 -25.84 17.81
C MET A 100 -14.86 -24.54 18.11
N SER A 101 -14.14 -23.98 17.13
CA SER A 101 -13.29 -22.80 17.31
C SER A 101 -13.22 -21.94 16.04
N SER A 102 -13.05 -20.63 16.21
CA SER A 102 -12.66 -19.71 15.13
C SER A 102 -11.15 -19.72 14.86
N PHE A 103 -10.36 -20.32 15.75
CA PHE A 103 -8.92 -20.54 15.65
C PHE A 103 -8.63 -22.04 15.52
N ILE A 104 -8.27 -22.48 14.32
CA ILE A 104 -8.13 -23.89 13.93
C ILE A 104 -6.80 -24.15 13.22
N ASP A 105 -6.37 -25.40 13.24
CA ASP A 105 -5.14 -25.86 12.61
C ASP A 105 -5.36 -27.24 11.97
N LEU A 106 -5.65 -27.23 10.67
CA LEU A 106 -6.07 -28.42 9.92
C LEU A 106 -4.92 -29.02 9.10
N GLU A 107 -4.75 -30.32 9.17
CA GLU A 107 -3.81 -31.05 8.32
C GLU A 107 -4.33 -31.09 6.87
N LEU A 108 -3.44 -30.77 5.92
CA LEU A 108 -3.69 -30.92 4.50
C LEU A 108 -3.06 -32.23 4.02
N PRO A 109 -3.71 -32.99 3.13
CA PRO A 109 -3.01 -34.05 2.41
C PRO A 109 -1.85 -33.42 1.65
N ILE A 110 -0.71 -34.10 1.68
CA ILE A 110 0.29 -33.95 0.62
C ILE A 110 -0.33 -34.64 -0.60
N GLU A 111 -0.16 -34.10 -1.80
CA GLU A 111 -0.65 -34.77 -3.00
C GLU A 111 0.27 -35.96 -3.28
N ASP A 112 -0.22 -37.16 -2.95
CA ASP A 112 0.47 -38.43 -3.23
C ASP A 112 0.55 -38.64 -4.75
N SER A 113 1.58 -38.07 -5.39
CA SER A 113 2.07 -38.58 -6.66
C SER A 113 2.50 -40.04 -6.48
N GLU A 114 2.31 -40.88 -7.50
CA GLU A 114 2.53 -42.34 -7.40
C GLU A 114 4.02 -42.76 -7.25
N GLU A 115 4.90 -41.82 -6.88
CA GLU A 115 6.33 -41.99 -6.61
C GLU A 115 6.57 -42.11 -5.09
N GLU A 116 6.05 -43.19 -4.48
CA GLU A 116 6.26 -43.56 -3.07
C GLU A 116 7.75 -43.85 -2.75
N MET A 117 8.65 -42.86 -2.73
CA MET A 117 10.01 -43.08 -2.19
C MET A 117 10.82 -41.86 -1.71
N MET A 118 10.40 -40.61 -1.90
CA MET A 118 11.21 -39.45 -1.48
C MET A 118 10.36 -38.30 -0.89
N GLN A 119 10.28 -38.22 0.44
CA GLN A 119 9.86 -36.98 1.09
C GLN A 119 11.02 -35.97 1.01
N PRO A 120 10.79 -34.71 0.60
CA PRO A 120 11.88 -33.76 0.38
C PRO A 120 12.58 -33.39 1.69
N SER A 121 13.89 -33.57 1.75
CA SER A 121 14.69 -33.24 2.93
C SER A 121 14.87 -31.71 3.08
N PRO A 122 14.97 -31.18 4.31
CA PRO A 122 15.38 -29.80 4.53
C PRO A 122 16.88 -29.66 4.18
N VAL A 123 17.20 -28.70 3.31
CA VAL A 123 18.58 -28.41 2.87
C VAL A 123 19.15 -27.23 3.65
N TYR A 124 20.39 -27.37 4.12
CA TYR A 124 21.16 -26.31 4.76
C TYR A 124 22.51 -26.17 4.07
N VAL A 125 22.93 -24.94 3.77
CA VAL A 125 24.23 -24.68 3.15
C VAL A 125 24.97 -23.59 3.93
N ALA A 126 26.15 -23.91 4.45
CA ALA A 126 27.07 -22.91 4.95
C ALA A 126 27.77 -22.23 3.78
N ALA A 127 27.74 -20.90 3.71
CA ALA A 127 28.48 -20.10 2.75
C ALA A 127 29.46 -19.21 3.53
N VAL A 128 30.77 -19.50 3.45
CA VAL A 128 31.78 -18.91 4.33
C VAL A 128 32.79 -18.04 3.55
N ASP A 129 32.93 -16.78 3.98
CA ASP A 129 33.96 -15.85 3.54
C ASP A 129 35.37 -16.37 3.89
N LEU A 130 36.22 -16.57 2.88
CA LEU A 130 37.63 -16.94 3.07
C LEU A 130 38.61 -15.76 2.90
N SER A 131 38.14 -14.54 2.71
CA SER A 131 38.98 -13.34 2.72
C SER A 131 39.12 -12.72 4.13
N SER A 132 38.51 -13.34 5.13
CA SER A 132 38.47 -12.96 6.54
C SER A 132 39.79 -13.08 7.32
N SER A 133 39.73 -12.85 8.64
CA SER A 133 40.73 -13.27 9.63
C SER A 133 40.59 -14.75 10.00
N GLU A 134 41.57 -15.28 10.75
CA GLU A 134 41.53 -16.64 11.30
C GLU A 134 40.54 -16.75 12.48
N GLU A 135 40.45 -15.71 13.33
CA GLU A 135 39.51 -15.60 14.46
C GLU A 135 38.05 -15.68 13.99
N PHE A 136 37.72 -15.01 12.88
CA PHE A 136 36.41 -15.11 12.22
C PHE A 136 36.09 -16.55 11.80
N LEU A 137 37.06 -17.27 11.23
CA LEU A 137 36.85 -18.65 10.81
C LEU A 137 36.71 -19.59 12.01
N GLU A 138 37.43 -19.37 13.11
CA GLU A 138 37.31 -20.21 14.31
C GLU A 138 35.95 -20.03 15.00
N LEU A 139 35.44 -18.80 15.07
CA LEU A 139 34.08 -18.53 15.50
C LEU A 139 33.05 -19.14 14.53
N THR A 140 33.28 -19.06 13.22
CA THR A 140 32.40 -19.65 12.20
C THR A 140 32.37 -21.18 12.28
N LYS A 141 33.52 -21.85 12.47
CA LYS A 141 33.60 -23.30 12.75
C LYS A 141 32.80 -23.64 14.01
N SER A 142 32.99 -22.90 15.09
CA SER A 142 32.27 -23.10 16.36
C SER A 142 30.76 -22.97 16.18
N ALA A 143 30.31 -22.00 15.37
CA ALA A 143 28.91 -21.80 15.05
C ALA A 143 28.33 -22.88 14.13
N LEU A 144 29.12 -23.40 13.18
CA LEU A 144 28.72 -24.50 12.30
C LEU A 144 28.72 -25.85 13.02
N GLN A 145 29.64 -26.09 13.96
CA GLN A 145 29.57 -27.23 14.87
C GLN A 145 28.29 -27.18 15.72
N ALA A 146 27.98 -26.02 16.31
CA ALA A 146 26.72 -25.80 17.03
C ALA A 146 25.47 -25.94 16.13
N ALA A 147 25.57 -25.61 14.84
CA ALA A 147 24.51 -25.87 13.87
C ALA A 147 24.27 -27.37 13.70
N LEU A 148 25.32 -28.17 13.49
CA LEU A 148 25.23 -29.62 13.32
C LEU A 148 24.60 -30.31 14.55
N GLU A 149 24.95 -29.90 15.77
CA GLU A 149 24.31 -30.42 17.00
C GLU A 149 22.80 -30.16 17.07
N ALA A 150 22.29 -29.16 16.35
CA ALA A 150 20.87 -28.80 16.30
C ALA A 150 20.13 -29.32 15.04
N LEU A 151 20.81 -29.94 14.08
CA LEU A 151 20.16 -30.43 12.85
C LEU A 151 19.40 -31.75 13.05
N ALA A 152 18.20 -31.81 12.47
CA ALA A 152 17.38 -33.02 12.43
C ALA A 152 18.04 -34.12 11.57
N PRO A 153 18.13 -35.38 12.05
CA PRO A 153 18.60 -36.52 11.28
C PRO A 153 17.90 -36.66 9.91
N GLY A 154 18.69 -36.79 8.82
CA GLY A 154 18.17 -36.84 7.45
C GLY A 154 17.97 -35.47 6.77
N ALA A 155 18.32 -34.36 7.44
CA ALA A 155 18.61 -33.11 6.75
C ALA A 155 19.76 -33.27 5.73
N LEU A 156 19.83 -32.40 4.73
CA LEU A 156 20.95 -32.32 3.78
C LEU A 156 21.84 -31.13 4.13
N PHE A 157 23.17 -31.32 4.12
CA PHE A 157 24.13 -30.29 4.48
C PHE A 157 25.23 -30.12 3.42
N GLY A 158 25.53 -28.87 3.04
CA GLY A 158 26.63 -28.51 2.14
C GLY A 158 27.52 -27.41 2.71
N ILE A 159 28.80 -27.40 2.34
CA ILE A 159 29.74 -26.31 2.67
C ILE A 159 30.25 -25.69 1.37
N ALA A 160 29.83 -24.44 1.13
CA ALA A 160 30.38 -23.56 0.12
C ALA A 160 31.31 -22.52 0.77
N THR A 161 32.35 -22.11 0.06
CA THR A 161 33.24 -21.01 0.46
C THR A 161 33.36 -19.98 -0.65
N PHE A 162 33.57 -18.71 -0.29
CA PHE A 162 33.73 -17.64 -1.27
C PHE A 162 34.92 -16.73 -0.96
N SER A 163 35.68 -16.41 -2.01
CA SER A 163 36.54 -15.23 -2.13
C SER A 163 36.62 -14.86 -3.62
N HIS A 164 37.82 -14.78 -4.21
CA HIS A 164 38.01 -14.62 -5.66
C HIS A 164 37.75 -15.95 -6.43
N LYS A 165 37.38 -16.98 -5.67
CA LYS A 165 37.00 -18.32 -6.11
C LYS A 165 35.85 -18.82 -5.23
N ILE A 166 34.98 -19.66 -5.80
CA ILE A 166 33.94 -20.40 -5.10
C ILE A 166 34.49 -21.80 -4.83
N GLY A 167 34.49 -22.24 -3.57
CA GLY A 167 34.89 -23.59 -3.17
C GLY A 167 33.68 -24.44 -2.82
N LEU A 168 33.56 -25.63 -3.41
CA LEU A 168 32.55 -26.63 -3.07
C LEU A 168 33.22 -27.83 -2.39
N TYR A 169 32.74 -28.20 -1.21
CA TYR A 169 33.25 -29.33 -0.43
C TYR A 169 32.51 -30.63 -0.74
N ASP A 170 33.24 -31.66 -1.17
CA ASP A 170 32.80 -33.05 -1.09
C ASP A 170 33.19 -33.60 0.29
N VAL A 171 32.18 -33.96 1.08
CA VAL A 171 32.30 -34.60 2.41
C VAL A 171 31.71 -36.01 2.44
N GLN A 172 31.36 -36.55 1.27
CA GLN A 172 30.85 -37.92 1.13
C GLN A 172 31.99 -38.93 1.01
N GLY A 173 33.12 -38.52 0.40
CA GLY A 173 34.37 -39.27 0.44
C GLY A 173 34.97 -39.40 1.87
N PRO A 174 35.88 -40.36 2.10
CA PRO A 174 36.51 -40.60 3.41
C PRO A 174 37.50 -39.52 3.85
N ILE A 175 37.85 -38.59 2.96
CA ILE A 175 38.67 -37.40 3.20
C ILE A 175 37.94 -36.24 2.50
N PRO A 176 37.69 -35.11 3.17
CA PRO A 176 37.07 -33.94 2.52
C PRO A 176 37.91 -33.41 1.35
N VAL A 177 37.26 -33.08 0.23
CA VAL A 177 37.92 -32.53 -0.98
C VAL A 177 37.22 -31.26 -1.43
N VAL A 178 38.00 -30.19 -1.68
CA VAL A 178 37.47 -28.90 -2.16
C VAL A 178 37.70 -28.74 -3.66
N LYS A 179 36.62 -28.60 -4.44
CA LYS A 179 36.68 -28.19 -5.85
C LYS A 179 36.54 -26.66 -5.91
N ASN A 180 37.42 -25.98 -6.64
CA ASN A 180 37.45 -24.51 -6.72
C ASN A 180 37.09 -24.01 -8.12
N VAL A 181 36.21 -23.02 -8.23
CA VAL A 181 35.83 -22.31 -9.45
C VAL A 181 36.30 -20.86 -9.33
N PHE A 182 37.12 -20.37 -10.24
CA PHE A 182 37.62 -18.99 -10.19
C PHE A 182 36.57 -18.02 -10.76
N VAL A 183 36.35 -16.90 -10.05
CA VAL A 183 35.43 -15.83 -10.46
C VAL A 183 36.22 -14.83 -11.31
N PRO A 184 35.88 -14.60 -12.60
CA PRO A 184 36.60 -13.65 -13.44
C PRO A 184 36.35 -12.20 -12.98
N PRO A 185 37.36 -11.30 -13.06
CA PRO A 185 37.18 -9.91 -12.64
C PRO A 185 36.27 -9.10 -13.58
N ASP A 186 36.24 -9.47 -14.88
CA ASP A 186 35.54 -8.73 -15.94
C ASP A 186 34.15 -9.33 -16.29
N ALA A 187 33.64 -10.29 -15.51
CA ALA A 187 32.40 -11.01 -15.84
C ALA A 187 31.15 -10.34 -15.23
N GLU A 188 30.14 -10.10 -16.08
CA GLU A 188 28.77 -9.72 -15.67
C GLU A 188 28.04 -10.94 -15.06
N GLY A 189 28.45 -11.35 -13.85
CA GLY A 189 27.86 -12.45 -13.05
C GLY A 189 28.08 -13.87 -13.59
N THR A 190 28.57 -14.03 -14.83
CA THR A 190 28.70 -15.33 -15.51
C THR A 190 29.98 -16.07 -15.12
N LEU A 191 29.83 -17.26 -14.55
CA LEU A 191 30.96 -18.15 -14.27
C LEU A 191 31.51 -18.79 -15.55
N PRO A 192 32.81 -19.16 -15.59
CA PRO A 192 33.40 -19.85 -16.73
C PRO A 192 33.01 -21.33 -16.83
N ILE A 193 32.52 -21.91 -15.73
CA ILE A 193 31.98 -23.27 -15.59
C ILE A 193 30.86 -23.20 -14.56
N GLU A 194 29.70 -23.80 -14.82
CA GLU A 194 28.60 -23.86 -13.86
C GLU A 194 28.89 -24.83 -12.71
N LEU A 195 28.29 -24.61 -11.54
CA LEU A 195 28.60 -25.41 -10.34
C LEU A 195 28.23 -26.90 -10.49
N GLU A 196 27.16 -27.20 -11.23
CA GLU A 196 26.70 -28.57 -11.51
C GLU A 196 27.73 -29.39 -12.32
N ASP A 197 28.39 -28.77 -13.31
CA ASP A 197 29.46 -29.40 -14.12
C ASP A 197 30.71 -29.70 -13.27
N VAL A 198 30.91 -28.96 -12.18
CA VAL A 198 32.04 -29.13 -11.25
C VAL A 198 31.72 -30.19 -10.20
N MET A 199 30.50 -30.18 -9.66
CA MET A 199 30.01 -31.14 -8.68
C MET A 199 28.48 -31.31 -8.85
N PRO A 200 27.97 -32.53 -9.09
CA PRO A 200 26.53 -32.73 -9.10
C PRO A 200 25.91 -32.38 -7.73
N LEU A 201 24.71 -31.79 -7.69
CA LEU A 201 24.13 -31.27 -6.45
C LEU A 201 24.00 -32.35 -5.36
N LEU A 202 23.65 -33.59 -5.74
CA LEU A 202 23.60 -34.76 -4.84
C LEU A 202 24.97 -35.24 -4.32
N GLN A 203 26.09 -34.78 -4.89
CA GLN A 203 27.43 -34.99 -4.34
C GLN A 203 27.79 -33.90 -3.32
N PHE A 204 27.36 -32.65 -3.56
CA PHE A 204 27.57 -31.52 -2.66
C PHE A 204 26.73 -31.60 -1.38
N LEU A 205 25.45 -31.96 -1.51
CA LEU A 205 24.51 -32.08 -0.41
C LEU A 205 24.67 -33.44 0.29
N ALA A 206 25.43 -33.47 1.37
CA ALA A 206 25.65 -34.69 2.15
C ALA A 206 24.48 -34.95 3.12
N PRO A 207 23.98 -36.20 3.23
CA PRO A 207 22.92 -36.54 4.19
C PRO A 207 23.44 -36.54 5.62
N TYR A 208 22.73 -35.82 6.50
CA TYR A 208 23.09 -35.68 7.90
C TYR A 208 22.73 -36.94 8.70
N VAL A 209 23.77 -37.74 8.94
CA VAL A 209 23.81 -39.00 9.68
C VAL A 209 25.12 -38.99 10.48
N ASP A 210 25.20 -39.67 11.63
CA ASP A 210 26.37 -39.64 12.53
C ASP A 210 27.70 -39.85 11.79
N ALA A 211 27.77 -40.83 10.88
CA ALA A 211 28.98 -41.13 10.10
C ALA A 211 29.37 -40.03 9.09
N CYS A 212 28.44 -39.14 8.72
CA CYS A 212 28.70 -37.94 7.92
C CYS A 212 29.08 -36.74 8.80
N LYS A 213 28.53 -36.63 10.03
CA LYS A 213 28.81 -35.55 10.98
C LYS A 213 30.31 -35.40 11.22
N ASP A 214 31.00 -36.50 11.53
CA ASP A 214 32.46 -36.51 11.74
C ASP A 214 33.24 -36.00 10.51
N ARG A 215 32.76 -36.31 9.29
CA ARG A 215 33.39 -35.87 8.03
C ARG A 215 33.12 -34.40 7.73
N ILE A 216 31.95 -33.88 8.08
CA ILE A 216 31.62 -32.45 8.00
C ILE A 216 32.48 -31.68 9.01
N THR A 217 32.60 -32.13 10.25
CA THR A 217 33.49 -31.52 11.25
C THR A 217 34.95 -31.52 10.78
N ALA A 218 35.45 -32.65 10.28
CA ALA A 218 36.80 -32.73 9.69
C ALA A 218 36.97 -31.82 8.45
N ALA A 219 35.90 -31.49 7.73
CA ALA A 219 35.93 -30.51 6.64
C ALA A 219 36.02 -29.07 7.16
N LEU A 220 35.25 -28.72 8.20
CA LEU A 220 35.34 -27.43 8.89
C LEU A 220 36.76 -27.18 9.44
N ASP A 221 37.41 -28.23 9.95
CA ASP A 221 38.81 -28.18 10.42
C ASP A 221 39.84 -27.88 9.31
N THR A 222 39.47 -27.95 8.03
CA THR A 222 40.32 -27.53 6.90
C THR A 222 40.14 -26.06 6.49
N LEU A 223 39.11 -25.35 6.97
CA LEU A 223 38.86 -23.95 6.61
C LEU A 223 40.03 -23.05 7.05
N ARG A 224 40.67 -22.34 6.12
CA ARG A 224 41.79 -21.42 6.36
C ARG A 224 41.61 -20.13 5.56
N PRO A 225 42.11 -18.98 6.03
CA PRO A 225 42.04 -17.74 5.27
C PRO A 225 42.82 -17.83 3.95
N THR A 226 42.29 -17.19 2.90
CA THR A 226 42.94 -17.02 1.61
C THR A 226 44.25 -16.26 1.80
N THR A 227 45.38 -16.84 1.37
CA THR A 227 46.70 -16.26 1.60
C THR A 227 46.90 -14.97 0.81
N SER A 228 47.76 -14.07 1.31
CA SER A 228 48.08 -12.80 0.64
C SER A 228 48.66 -13.00 -0.77
N TRP A 229 49.42 -14.10 -0.98
CA TRP A 229 49.88 -14.53 -2.29
C TRP A 229 48.71 -14.83 -3.24
N GLU A 230 47.77 -15.69 -2.82
CA GLU A 230 46.60 -16.04 -3.65
C GLU A 230 45.77 -14.81 -4.02
N ARG A 231 45.49 -13.90 -3.05
CA ARG A 231 44.77 -12.64 -3.32
C ARG A 231 45.46 -11.81 -4.40
N THR A 232 46.79 -11.67 -4.32
CA THR A 232 47.59 -10.89 -5.28
C THR A 232 47.62 -11.54 -6.67
N THR A 233 47.64 -12.87 -6.75
CA THR A 233 47.63 -13.57 -8.05
C THR A 233 46.25 -13.71 -8.68
N GLY A 234 45.18 -13.76 -7.88
CA GLY A 234 43.80 -13.93 -8.35
C GLY A 234 43.16 -12.64 -8.86
N ALA A 235 43.47 -11.49 -8.23
CA ALA A 235 42.81 -10.21 -8.52
C ALA A 235 43.36 -9.45 -9.75
N GLY A 236 44.32 -10.02 -10.49
CA GLY A 236 44.80 -9.51 -11.78
C GLY A 236 45.59 -8.17 -11.78
N GLN A 237 45.64 -7.44 -10.67
CA GLN A 237 46.27 -6.12 -10.58
C GLN A 237 47.68 -6.15 -9.97
N GLY A 238 48.62 -5.49 -10.65
CA GLY A 238 49.94 -5.16 -10.11
C GLY A 238 50.15 -3.65 -10.09
N LEU A 239 50.88 -3.16 -9.08
CA LEU A 239 51.33 -1.77 -8.90
C LEU A 239 50.23 -0.68 -8.81
N ASP A 240 49.33 -0.75 -7.82
CA ASP A 240 48.85 0.50 -7.17
C ASP A 240 48.41 0.35 -5.69
N GLY A 241 49.34 -0.10 -4.83
CA GLY A 241 49.35 0.18 -3.38
C GLY A 241 48.29 -0.44 -2.45
N VAL A 242 47.08 -0.76 -2.93
CA VAL A 242 45.93 -1.13 -2.08
C VAL A 242 45.39 -2.51 -2.46
N LEU A 243 45.52 -3.48 -1.55
CA LEU A 243 44.93 -4.82 -1.69
C LEU A 243 43.40 -4.76 -1.59
N MET A 244 42.69 -5.18 -2.62
CA MET A 244 41.26 -5.55 -2.52
C MET A 244 41.12 -6.85 -1.73
N GLY A 245 40.04 -7.02 -0.96
CA GLY A 245 39.80 -8.23 -0.17
C GLY A 245 39.56 -9.47 -1.02
N GLY A 246 38.92 -9.31 -2.18
CA GLY A 246 38.54 -10.39 -3.08
C GLY A 246 37.25 -11.10 -2.64
N ARG A 247 36.28 -10.41 -2.03
CA ARG A 247 35.02 -10.99 -1.52
C ARG A 247 33.96 -11.06 -2.63
N GLY A 248 33.98 -12.14 -3.41
CA GLY A 248 33.04 -12.42 -4.51
C GLY A 248 31.61 -12.81 -4.11
N PHE A 249 31.04 -12.18 -3.07
CA PHE A 249 29.80 -12.61 -2.43
C PHE A 249 28.59 -12.65 -3.39
N GLY A 250 28.33 -11.60 -4.17
CA GLY A 250 27.17 -11.53 -5.05
C GLY A 250 27.17 -12.65 -6.11
N VAL A 251 28.30 -12.85 -6.80
CA VAL A 251 28.48 -13.94 -7.78
C VAL A 251 28.35 -15.32 -7.11
N ALA A 252 28.92 -15.50 -5.91
CA ALA A 252 28.85 -16.76 -5.18
C ALA A 252 27.41 -17.12 -4.78
N MET A 253 26.62 -16.13 -4.33
CA MET A 253 25.20 -16.31 -4.03
C MET A 253 24.38 -16.60 -5.29
N GLU A 254 24.57 -15.83 -6.36
CA GLU A 254 23.86 -16.02 -7.64
C GLU A 254 24.09 -17.42 -8.22
N ALA A 255 25.34 -17.89 -8.22
CA ALA A 255 25.69 -19.23 -8.66
C ALA A 255 25.12 -20.32 -7.74
N LEU A 256 25.16 -20.12 -6.41
CA LEU A 256 24.61 -21.07 -5.44
C LEU A 256 23.08 -21.21 -5.56
N PHE A 257 22.34 -20.13 -5.83
CA PHE A 257 20.88 -20.20 -5.99
C PHE A 257 20.49 -20.85 -7.32
N LYS A 258 21.23 -20.59 -8.41
CA LYS A 258 21.07 -21.33 -9.68
C LYS A 258 21.33 -22.83 -9.51
N TYR A 259 22.37 -23.17 -8.76
CA TYR A 259 22.78 -24.55 -8.46
C TYR A 259 21.78 -25.29 -7.57
N LEU A 260 21.21 -24.64 -6.55
CA LEU A 260 20.13 -25.21 -5.73
C LEU A 260 18.82 -25.31 -6.53
N GLY A 261 18.50 -24.29 -7.33
CA GLY A 261 17.26 -24.21 -8.11
C GLY A 261 17.09 -25.26 -9.21
N SER A 262 18.13 -26.05 -9.53
CA SER A 262 18.04 -27.15 -10.49
C SER A 262 17.14 -28.30 -10.01
N GLU A 263 17.08 -28.52 -8.70
CA GLU A 263 16.38 -29.65 -8.05
C GLU A 263 15.34 -29.21 -7.00
N TYR A 264 15.01 -27.91 -6.99
CA TYR A 264 13.95 -27.37 -6.15
C TYR A 264 12.59 -28.00 -6.52
N GLY A 265 11.88 -28.53 -5.52
CA GLY A 265 10.64 -29.27 -5.71
C GLY A 265 10.81 -30.76 -6.03
N ASN A 266 12.00 -31.19 -6.45
CA ASN A 266 12.34 -32.61 -6.65
C ASN A 266 12.94 -33.21 -5.37
N ILE A 267 14.09 -32.67 -4.94
CA ILE A 267 14.91 -33.23 -3.85
C ILE A 267 14.62 -32.55 -2.51
N PHE A 268 14.29 -31.26 -2.55
CA PHE A 268 14.05 -30.45 -1.36
C PHE A 268 12.89 -29.46 -1.56
N ALA A 269 12.24 -29.10 -0.45
CA ALA A 269 11.11 -28.17 -0.39
C ALA A 269 11.48 -26.80 0.23
N LEU A 270 12.64 -26.72 0.89
CA LEU A 270 13.30 -25.49 1.34
C LEU A 270 14.82 -25.74 1.36
N ALA A 271 15.59 -24.77 0.87
CA ALA A 271 17.00 -24.63 1.20
C ALA A 271 17.24 -23.37 2.06
N ARG A 272 18.10 -23.47 3.06
CA ARG A 272 18.47 -22.37 3.96
C ARG A 272 19.99 -22.14 3.90
N VAL A 273 20.39 -20.96 3.44
CA VAL A 273 21.80 -20.58 3.24
C VAL A 273 22.25 -19.70 4.40
N PHE A 274 23.26 -20.14 5.13
CA PHE A 274 23.91 -19.38 6.20
C PHE A 274 25.13 -18.66 5.63
N ALA A 275 24.97 -17.38 5.30
CA ALA A 275 26.01 -16.53 4.75
C ALA A 275 26.83 -15.86 5.86
N PHE A 276 28.04 -16.36 6.12
CA PHE A 276 28.98 -15.77 7.06
C PHE A 276 29.89 -14.79 6.31
N ILE A 277 29.88 -13.52 6.70
CA ILE A 277 30.58 -12.44 6.01
C ILE A 277 31.39 -11.57 6.99
N SER A 278 32.65 -11.26 6.66
CA SER A 278 33.57 -10.54 7.55
C SER A 278 33.80 -9.07 7.17
N GLY A 279 33.22 -8.61 6.07
CA GLY A 279 33.39 -7.26 5.52
C GLY A 279 32.69 -7.10 4.16
N PRO A 280 32.75 -5.91 3.53
CA PRO A 280 31.99 -5.62 2.32
C PRO A 280 32.38 -6.52 1.13
N PRO A 281 31.40 -6.95 0.31
CA PRO A 281 31.67 -7.55 -1.00
C PRO A 281 32.46 -6.58 -1.88
N ASP A 282 33.70 -6.95 -2.22
CA ASP A 282 34.65 -6.06 -2.90
C ASP A 282 35.23 -6.67 -4.19
N TYR A 283 34.51 -7.63 -4.78
CA TYR A 283 34.89 -8.31 -6.02
C TYR A 283 33.68 -8.86 -6.80
N GLY A 284 33.68 -8.74 -8.12
CA GLY A 284 32.66 -9.30 -9.01
C GLY A 284 31.30 -8.58 -8.98
N ALA A 285 30.27 -9.22 -9.56
CA ALA A 285 28.90 -8.68 -9.51
C ALA A 285 28.39 -8.56 -8.06
N GLY A 286 27.70 -7.46 -7.77
CA GLY A 286 27.27 -7.09 -6.41
C GLY A 286 28.34 -6.40 -5.56
N GLN A 287 29.51 -6.06 -6.11
CA GLN A 287 30.55 -5.29 -5.42
C GLN A 287 30.03 -3.95 -4.87
N LEU A 288 30.34 -3.66 -3.62
CA LEU A 288 29.97 -2.44 -2.89
C LEU A 288 31.18 -1.50 -2.75
N ASP A 289 30.99 -0.22 -3.06
CA ASP A 289 32.04 0.80 -3.04
C ASP A 289 32.05 1.58 -1.71
N THR A 290 32.53 0.93 -0.65
CA THR A 290 32.59 1.51 0.69
C THR A 290 33.59 2.67 0.83
N ARG A 291 34.46 2.90 -0.17
CA ARG A 291 35.46 3.99 -0.15
C ARG A 291 34.80 5.37 -0.19
N ARG A 292 33.70 5.52 -0.95
CA ARG A 292 32.94 6.79 -1.01
C ARG A 292 32.36 7.21 0.33
N TYR A 293 32.10 6.25 1.23
CA TYR A 293 31.50 6.53 2.53
C TYR A 293 32.37 7.48 3.35
N GLY A 294 33.65 7.17 3.50
CA GLY A 294 34.61 7.98 4.27
C GLY A 294 34.85 9.38 3.68
N GLU A 295 34.81 9.53 2.36
CA GLU A 295 35.06 10.83 1.71
C GLU A 295 33.82 11.74 1.68
N GLN A 296 32.62 11.18 1.49
CA GLN A 296 31.40 11.96 1.26
C GLN A 296 30.64 12.29 2.55
N TYR A 297 30.53 11.34 3.49
CA TYR A 297 29.74 11.54 4.71
C TYR A 297 30.48 12.39 5.76
N ALA A 298 31.81 12.29 5.83
CA ALA A 298 32.64 13.11 6.73
C ALA A 298 32.79 14.59 6.29
N SER A 299 32.30 14.96 5.10
CA SER A 299 32.56 16.28 4.50
C SER A 299 31.33 17.16 4.22
N LYS A 300 30.10 16.64 4.41
CA LYS A 300 28.84 17.37 4.10
C LYS A 300 27.69 17.03 5.06
N GLY A 301 27.53 17.83 6.12
CA GLY A 301 26.44 17.73 7.11
C GLY A 301 25.02 18.09 6.63
N GLU A 302 24.71 17.90 5.34
CA GLU A 302 23.36 18.11 4.79
C GLU A 302 22.75 16.84 4.15
N ASP A 303 23.54 15.81 3.80
CA ASP A 303 23.06 14.56 3.16
C ASP A 303 23.36 13.30 4.01
N ALA A 304 24.08 13.43 5.13
CA ALA A 304 24.54 12.29 5.94
C ALA A 304 23.40 11.44 6.57
N ASP A 305 22.21 12.03 6.75
CA ASP A 305 21.02 11.32 7.24
C ASP A 305 20.39 10.37 6.20
N ARG A 306 20.85 10.40 4.94
CA ARG A 306 20.43 9.49 3.85
C ARG A 306 21.38 8.30 3.78
N ALA A 307 21.26 7.42 4.78
CA ALA A 307 22.19 6.33 5.06
C ALA A 307 22.11 5.12 4.09
N LEU A 308 21.74 5.32 2.83
CA LEU A 308 21.57 4.28 1.80
C LEU A 308 22.23 4.71 0.49
N LEU A 309 23.16 3.91 -0.05
CA LEU A 309 23.67 4.10 -1.41
C LEU A 309 22.72 3.41 -2.42
N PRO A 310 21.96 4.15 -3.28
CA PRO A 310 20.94 3.53 -4.12
C PRO A 310 21.50 2.70 -5.29
N GLU A 311 22.80 2.81 -5.58
CA GLU A 311 23.41 2.28 -6.80
C GLU A 311 23.43 0.73 -6.87
N GLN A 312 23.56 0.04 -5.72
CA GLN A 312 23.66 -1.43 -5.67
C GLN A 312 22.47 -2.14 -4.98
N THR A 313 21.54 -1.36 -4.40
CA THR A 313 20.27 -1.89 -3.85
C THR A 313 19.48 -2.74 -4.87
N PRO A 314 19.38 -2.39 -6.18
CA PRO A 314 18.66 -3.21 -7.15
C PRO A 314 19.21 -4.64 -7.30
N PHE A 315 20.54 -4.80 -7.38
CA PHE A 315 21.18 -6.09 -7.57
C PHE A 315 20.80 -7.09 -6.46
N TYR A 316 20.85 -6.65 -5.19
CA TYR A 316 20.52 -7.52 -4.06
C TYR A 316 19.03 -7.83 -3.92
N LYS A 317 18.14 -7.03 -4.52
CA LYS A 317 16.70 -7.32 -4.65
C LYS A 317 16.40 -8.30 -5.78
N ASP A 318 17.00 -8.11 -6.95
CA ASP A 318 16.87 -9.04 -8.07
C ASP A 318 17.44 -10.42 -7.68
N LEU A 319 18.56 -10.44 -6.96
CA LEU A 319 19.15 -11.64 -6.37
C LEU A 319 18.25 -12.30 -5.29
N ALA A 320 17.54 -11.51 -4.48
CA ALA A 320 16.54 -12.05 -3.54
C ALA A 320 15.37 -12.71 -4.28
N ALA A 321 14.90 -12.11 -5.38
CA ALA A 321 13.85 -12.70 -6.22
C ALA A 321 14.31 -14.00 -6.89
N VAL A 322 15.60 -14.14 -7.22
CA VAL A 322 16.20 -15.41 -7.68
C VAL A 322 16.24 -16.45 -6.54
N ALA A 323 16.63 -16.05 -5.32
CA ALA A 323 16.61 -16.94 -4.15
C ALA A 323 15.21 -17.49 -3.87
N VAL A 324 14.18 -16.62 -3.86
CA VAL A 324 12.77 -17.01 -3.67
C VAL A 324 12.29 -17.97 -4.77
N GLN A 325 12.68 -17.75 -6.03
CA GLN A 325 12.34 -18.65 -7.15
C GLN A 325 13.01 -20.03 -7.04
N ALA A 326 14.20 -20.11 -6.44
CA ALA A 326 14.93 -21.35 -6.18
C ALA A 326 14.51 -22.04 -4.85
N GLY A 327 13.53 -21.50 -4.12
CA GLY A 327 13.14 -22.02 -2.81
C GLY A 327 14.20 -21.84 -1.73
N VAL A 328 15.03 -20.81 -1.85
CA VAL A 328 16.14 -20.49 -0.95
C VAL A 328 15.81 -19.33 -0.02
N CYS A 329 16.00 -19.54 1.28
CA CYS A 329 16.08 -18.50 2.30
C CYS A 329 17.56 -18.21 2.63
N VAL A 330 17.92 -16.94 2.85
CA VAL A 330 19.30 -16.52 3.15
C VAL A 330 19.36 -15.81 4.50
N ASP A 331 20.05 -16.40 5.48
CA ASP A 331 20.43 -15.70 6.71
C ASP A 331 21.82 -15.09 6.55
N ILE A 332 22.00 -13.84 6.98
CA ILE A 332 23.28 -13.13 6.91
C ILE A 332 23.86 -12.97 8.32
N PHE A 333 25.00 -13.59 8.56
CA PHE A 333 25.78 -13.50 9.79
C PHE A 333 26.99 -12.59 9.56
N ALA A 334 26.80 -11.29 9.76
CA ALA A 334 27.87 -10.31 9.67
C ALA A 334 28.69 -10.30 10.97
N VAL A 335 29.95 -10.71 10.90
CA VAL A 335 30.89 -10.69 12.04
C VAL A 335 32.02 -9.73 11.69
N THR A 336 31.85 -8.46 12.06
CA THR A 336 32.71 -7.37 11.59
C THR A 336 32.57 -6.11 12.44
N ASN A 337 33.66 -5.36 12.51
CA ASN A 337 33.74 -4.00 13.04
C ASN A 337 33.98 -2.93 11.94
N GLU A 338 34.01 -3.35 10.67
CA GLU A 338 34.17 -2.47 9.50
C GLU A 338 32.84 -2.21 8.80
N TYR A 339 32.69 -1.04 8.17
CA TYR A 339 31.51 -0.72 7.37
C TYR A 339 31.39 -1.66 6.16
N THR A 340 30.29 -2.42 6.15
CA THR A 340 30.03 -3.55 5.25
C THR A 340 28.87 -3.26 4.28
N ASP A 341 28.18 -2.14 4.47
CA ASP A 341 26.97 -1.73 3.74
C ASP A 341 25.83 -2.75 3.78
N LEU A 342 25.45 -3.12 5.01
CA LEU A 342 24.27 -3.94 5.27
C LEU A 342 22.98 -3.28 4.75
N ALA A 343 22.98 -1.97 4.48
CA ALA A 343 21.88 -1.27 3.85
C ALA A 343 21.50 -1.86 2.48
N SER A 344 22.49 -2.27 1.68
CA SER A 344 22.30 -2.99 0.42
C SER A 344 22.04 -4.49 0.66
N LEU A 345 22.81 -5.13 1.55
CA LEU A 345 22.72 -6.59 1.75
C LEU A 345 21.43 -7.07 2.42
N LYS A 346 20.78 -6.23 3.24
CA LYS A 346 19.57 -6.62 3.99
C LYS A 346 18.41 -7.10 3.10
N PHE A 347 18.32 -6.62 1.86
CA PHE A 347 17.24 -7.02 0.95
C PHE A 347 17.32 -8.50 0.58
N LEU A 348 18.54 -9.05 0.42
CA LEU A 348 18.74 -10.48 0.18
C LEU A 348 18.20 -11.34 1.34
N SER A 349 18.38 -10.89 2.58
CA SER A 349 17.86 -11.56 3.78
C SER A 349 16.33 -11.37 3.89
N ILE A 350 15.87 -10.13 3.95
CA ILE A 350 14.48 -9.77 4.24
C ILE A 350 13.50 -10.27 3.17
N GLU A 351 13.84 -10.10 1.89
CA GLU A 351 12.93 -10.45 0.78
C GLU A 351 12.96 -11.97 0.48
N SER A 352 14.01 -12.69 0.91
CA SER A 352 14.04 -14.18 0.92
C SER A 352 13.49 -14.80 2.21
N GLY A 353 13.04 -14.00 3.19
CA GLY A 353 12.47 -14.50 4.44
C GLY A 353 13.48 -15.12 5.41
N GLY A 354 14.74 -14.67 5.36
CA GLY A 354 15.82 -15.03 6.30
C GLY A 354 16.23 -13.89 7.22
N LEU A 355 17.07 -14.18 8.20
CA LEU A 355 17.44 -13.26 9.29
C LEU A 355 18.83 -12.64 9.12
N LEU A 356 18.95 -11.36 9.46
CA LEU A 356 20.23 -10.63 9.48
C LEU A 356 20.70 -10.42 10.94
N PHE A 357 21.89 -10.95 11.25
CA PHE A 357 22.57 -10.82 12.53
C PHE A 357 23.87 -10.03 12.37
N LEU A 358 24.22 -9.22 13.38
CA LEU A 358 25.46 -8.44 13.41
C LEU A 358 26.21 -8.66 14.74
N TYR A 359 27.48 -9.04 14.65
CA TYR A 359 28.38 -9.26 15.77
C TYR A 359 29.62 -8.37 15.61
N SER A 360 29.80 -7.41 16.51
CA SER A 360 30.87 -6.40 16.44
C SER A 360 32.27 -6.91 16.84
N ASN A 361 32.34 -8.09 17.47
CA ASN A 361 33.59 -8.75 17.84
C ASN A 361 33.43 -10.28 17.79
N THR A 362 34.56 -10.99 17.78
CA THR A 362 34.63 -12.45 17.86
C THR A 362 34.43 -12.96 19.30
N ASP A 363 35.08 -12.32 20.26
CA ASP A 363 35.33 -12.90 21.59
C ASP A 363 34.08 -12.98 22.48
N ASP A 364 33.17 -12.02 22.36
CA ASP A 364 31.89 -12.00 23.09
C ASP A 364 30.71 -12.53 22.26
N SER A 365 30.96 -13.11 21.08
CA SER A 365 29.91 -13.42 20.11
C SER A 365 28.97 -14.52 20.60
N THR A 366 27.66 -14.28 20.48
CA THR A 366 26.61 -15.27 20.75
C THR A 366 26.26 -16.14 19.54
N LEU A 367 26.94 -15.95 18.40
CA LEU A 367 26.66 -16.61 17.12
C LEU A 367 26.42 -18.13 17.22
N PRO A 368 27.24 -18.93 17.94
CA PRO A 368 26.99 -20.36 18.06
C PRO A 368 25.69 -20.70 18.82
N GLN A 369 25.35 -19.93 19.85
CA GLN A 369 24.12 -20.13 20.63
C GLN A 369 22.88 -19.64 19.87
N ASP A 370 23.05 -18.60 19.05
CA ASP A 370 21.99 -18.08 18.18
C ASP A 370 21.64 -19.07 17.07
N ILE A 371 22.63 -19.61 16.35
CA ILE A 371 22.40 -20.63 15.32
C ILE A 371 21.85 -21.94 15.93
N TYR A 372 22.39 -22.40 17.07
CA TYR A 372 21.88 -23.59 17.76
C TYR A 372 20.38 -23.45 18.10
N ARG A 373 19.96 -22.31 18.66
CA ARG A 373 18.55 -22.08 19.01
C ARG A 373 17.67 -21.90 17.77
N MET A 374 18.16 -21.19 16.75
CA MET A 374 17.48 -20.97 15.47
C MET A 374 17.14 -22.28 14.75
N LEU A 375 17.97 -23.33 14.94
CA LEU A 375 17.77 -24.66 14.37
C LEU A 375 17.01 -25.63 15.32
N SER A 376 17.22 -25.49 16.64
CA SER A 376 16.51 -26.29 17.66
C SER A 376 15.04 -25.90 17.83
N GLY A 377 14.66 -24.67 17.44
CA GLY A 377 13.29 -24.19 17.49
C GLY A 377 12.42 -24.80 16.38
N PRO A 378 11.11 -25.01 16.62
CA PRO A 378 10.21 -25.36 15.54
C PRO A 378 10.16 -24.21 14.53
N TYR A 379 10.20 -24.53 13.24
CA TYR A 379 10.04 -23.58 12.15
C TYR A 379 8.99 -24.05 11.14
N ALA A 380 8.38 -23.09 10.47
CA ALA A 380 7.43 -23.31 9.38
C ALA A 380 8.08 -22.88 8.05
N PHE A 381 7.79 -23.58 6.96
CA PHE A 381 8.36 -23.29 5.63
C PHE A 381 7.40 -23.47 4.46
N GLY A 382 7.75 -22.87 3.32
CA GLY A 382 6.90 -22.78 2.13
C GLY A 382 5.55 -22.12 2.45
N CYS A 383 5.58 -21.09 3.29
CA CYS A 383 4.40 -20.55 3.94
C CYS A 383 3.68 -19.54 3.04
N ILE A 384 2.35 -19.57 3.06
CA ILE A 384 1.48 -18.60 2.39
C ILE A 384 0.58 -17.97 3.45
N LEU A 385 0.79 -16.68 3.69
CA LEU A 385 -0.04 -15.86 4.58
C LEU A 385 -1.00 -15.00 3.75
N ARG A 386 -2.28 -14.98 4.15
CA ARG A 386 -3.31 -14.15 3.52
C ARG A 386 -4.30 -13.64 4.54
N LEU A 387 -4.49 -12.33 4.57
CA LEU A 387 -5.55 -11.66 5.31
C LEU A 387 -6.80 -11.48 4.43
N ARG A 388 -7.96 -11.47 5.07
CA ARG A 388 -9.25 -11.08 4.50
C ARG A 388 -10.03 -10.29 5.54
N THR A 389 -10.70 -9.24 5.10
CA THR A 389 -11.52 -8.34 5.92
C THR A 389 -13.00 -8.47 5.52
N SER A 390 -13.90 -7.92 6.34
CA SER A 390 -15.28 -7.66 5.91
C SER A 390 -15.33 -6.49 4.92
N SER A 391 -16.47 -6.30 4.24
CA SER A 391 -16.61 -5.42 3.06
C SER A 391 -16.35 -3.92 3.29
N GLU A 392 -16.25 -3.48 4.55
CA GLU A 392 -16.24 -2.08 4.95
C GLU A 392 -14.80 -1.52 5.05
N PHE A 393 -13.81 -2.42 5.16
CA PHE A 393 -12.40 -2.09 5.32
C PHE A 393 -11.49 -3.09 4.59
N LYS A 394 -10.22 -2.73 4.40
CA LYS A 394 -9.21 -3.56 3.74
C LYS A 394 -7.84 -3.39 4.40
N PRO A 395 -6.89 -4.32 4.20
CA PRO A 395 -5.48 -4.03 4.46
C PRO A 395 -5.02 -2.85 3.61
N GLY A 396 -4.27 -1.94 4.22
CA GLY A 396 -3.56 -0.85 3.54
C GLY A 396 -2.14 -1.30 3.21
N HIS A 397 -1.16 -0.80 3.97
CA HIS A 397 0.21 -1.30 3.94
C HIS A 397 0.37 -2.60 4.73
N SER A 398 1.34 -3.42 4.33
CA SER A 398 1.76 -4.62 5.04
C SER A 398 3.28 -4.64 5.21
N TYR A 399 3.75 -5.06 6.38
CA TYR A 399 5.13 -4.93 6.83
C TYR A 399 5.64 -6.22 7.50
N GLY A 400 6.93 -6.51 7.32
CA GLY A 400 7.61 -7.71 7.82
C GLY A 400 8.44 -8.38 6.73
N HIS A 401 9.02 -9.54 7.01
CA HIS A 401 9.97 -10.22 6.11
C HIS A 401 9.24 -11.28 5.26
N PHE A 402 8.76 -10.88 4.07
CA PHE A 402 8.05 -11.72 3.11
C PHE A 402 8.19 -11.20 1.68
N PHE A 403 7.90 -12.05 0.71
CA PHE A 403 7.73 -11.68 -0.69
C PHE A 403 6.24 -11.52 -1.04
N PRO A 404 5.75 -10.35 -1.53
CA PRO A 404 4.35 -10.18 -1.92
C PRO A 404 4.03 -10.94 -3.21
N ASP A 405 2.85 -11.56 -3.28
CA ASP A 405 2.44 -12.32 -4.47
C ASP A 405 2.20 -11.39 -5.68
N PRO A 406 2.81 -11.66 -6.86
CA PRO A 406 2.71 -10.80 -8.04
C PRO A 406 1.38 -10.91 -8.80
N GLN A 407 0.52 -11.88 -8.46
CA GLN A 407 -0.79 -12.12 -9.08
C GLN A 407 -1.96 -11.82 -8.14
N TYR A 408 -1.76 -11.97 -6.82
CA TYR A 408 -2.83 -11.90 -5.82
C TYR A 408 -2.55 -10.86 -4.72
N GLU A 409 -3.25 -9.74 -4.80
CA GLU A 409 -3.27 -8.71 -3.76
C GLU A 409 -3.58 -9.30 -2.36
N ASN A 410 -2.84 -8.82 -1.35
CA ASN A 410 -2.91 -9.27 0.05
C ASN A 410 -2.54 -10.76 0.29
N VAL A 411 -1.76 -11.36 -0.61
CA VAL A 411 -1.10 -12.67 -0.41
C VAL A 411 0.41 -12.47 -0.27
N GLN A 412 1.01 -13.18 0.67
CA GLN A 412 2.42 -13.09 1.02
C GLN A 412 3.04 -14.49 1.06
N HIS A 413 4.18 -14.65 0.38
CA HIS A 413 5.02 -15.83 0.44
C HIS A 413 6.11 -15.62 1.50
N ILE A 414 6.13 -16.51 2.48
CA ILE A 414 7.09 -16.53 3.58
C ILE A 414 7.89 -17.81 3.42
N VAL A 415 9.13 -17.69 2.96
CA VAL A 415 9.97 -18.85 2.61
C VAL A 415 10.18 -19.75 3.84
N CYS A 416 10.54 -19.15 4.98
CA CYS A 416 10.42 -19.76 6.31
C CYS A 416 10.10 -18.72 7.39
N CYS A 417 9.63 -19.17 8.55
CA CYS A 417 9.48 -18.35 9.75
C CYS A 417 9.55 -19.19 11.04
N ASP A 418 10.05 -18.60 12.13
CA ASP A 418 10.02 -19.19 13.47
C ASP A 418 8.69 -18.90 14.20
N SER A 419 8.59 -19.24 15.49
CA SER A 419 7.39 -19.00 16.31
C SER A 419 7.16 -17.55 16.74
N TYR A 420 8.13 -16.64 16.52
CA TYR A 420 8.14 -15.25 16.99
C TYR A 420 8.00 -14.22 15.86
N ALA A 421 8.38 -14.60 14.64
CA ALA A 421 8.28 -13.82 13.42
C ALA A 421 6.88 -13.16 13.29
N THR A 422 6.86 -11.83 13.31
CA THR A 422 5.63 -11.04 13.38
C THR A 422 5.51 -10.12 12.17
N TYR A 423 4.28 -9.98 11.68
CA TYR A 423 3.91 -9.22 10.49
C TYR A 423 2.88 -8.16 10.86
N ALA A 424 3.11 -6.90 10.48
CA ALA A 424 2.22 -5.78 10.79
C ALA A 424 1.43 -5.33 9.56
N TYR A 425 0.21 -4.85 9.76
CA TYR A 425 -0.67 -4.36 8.69
C TYR A 425 -1.40 -3.11 9.15
N ASP A 426 -1.50 -2.12 8.27
CA ASP A 426 -2.47 -1.03 8.40
C ASP A 426 -3.84 -1.44 7.86
N PHE A 427 -4.88 -0.71 8.25
CA PHE A 427 -6.20 -0.81 7.64
C PHE A 427 -6.65 0.53 7.01
N ASP A 428 -7.25 0.42 5.82
CA ASP A 428 -7.97 1.51 5.16
C ASP A 428 -9.47 1.20 5.14
N PHE A 429 -10.33 2.22 5.21
CA PHE A 429 -11.74 2.05 4.89
C PHE A 429 -11.96 1.79 3.40
N ALA A 430 -12.89 0.89 3.08
CA ALA A 430 -13.31 0.61 1.70
C ALA A 430 -14.39 1.59 1.21
N SER A 431 -15.08 2.31 2.11
CA SER A 431 -16.03 3.36 1.78
C SER A 431 -16.07 4.45 2.87
N THR A 432 -16.43 5.69 2.50
CA THR A 432 -16.45 6.85 3.41
C THR A 432 -17.37 6.71 4.61
N ASP A 433 -18.35 5.82 4.55
CA ASP A 433 -19.37 5.68 5.60
C ASP A 433 -19.03 4.53 6.58
N GLY A 434 -17.92 3.82 6.36
CA GLY A 434 -17.39 2.78 7.26
C GLY A 434 -18.44 1.76 7.74
N PHE A 435 -18.45 1.52 9.05
CA PHE A 435 -19.40 0.66 9.77
C PHE A 435 -20.71 1.40 10.15
N SER A 436 -20.83 2.71 9.89
CA SER A 436 -21.95 3.53 10.37
C SER A 436 -23.31 3.16 9.74
N ARG A 437 -23.31 2.64 8.51
CA ARG A 437 -24.54 2.27 7.76
C ARG A 437 -25.28 1.08 8.38
N TYR A 438 -24.56 0.14 8.97
CA TYR A 438 -25.09 -1.15 9.44
C TYR A 438 -24.52 -1.48 10.82
N ALA A 439 -25.06 -0.84 11.87
CA ALA A 439 -24.61 -1.02 13.26
C ALA A 439 -24.79 -2.46 13.84
N SER A 440 -25.27 -3.41 13.04
CA SER A 440 -25.29 -4.85 13.30
C SER A 440 -24.08 -5.61 12.74
N GLU A 441 -23.43 -5.07 11.72
CA GLU A 441 -22.31 -5.68 11.02
C GLU A 441 -21.01 -5.33 11.75
N GLN A 442 -20.38 -6.34 12.33
CA GLN A 442 -19.17 -6.19 13.15
C GLN A 442 -17.93 -6.48 12.29
N PRO A 443 -16.87 -5.65 12.30
CA PRO A 443 -15.66 -5.89 11.51
C PRO A 443 -15.09 -7.29 11.73
N VAL A 444 -15.00 -8.09 10.66
CA VAL A 444 -14.40 -9.43 10.70
C VAL A 444 -13.05 -9.45 10.00
N LEU A 445 -12.04 -10.01 10.67
CA LEU A 445 -10.73 -10.31 10.12
C LEU A 445 -10.54 -11.82 10.08
N GLN A 446 -10.22 -12.39 8.91
CA GLN A 446 -9.81 -13.78 8.77
C GLN A 446 -8.38 -13.86 8.23
N ILE A 447 -7.49 -14.43 9.04
CA ILE A 447 -6.13 -14.77 8.68
C ILE A 447 -6.10 -16.25 8.29
N ALA A 448 -5.53 -16.55 7.12
CA ALA A 448 -5.22 -17.90 6.69
C ALA A 448 -3.71 -18.02 6.49
N PHE A 449 -3.11 -19.01 7.13
CA PHE A 449 -1.68 -19.33 7.09
C PHE A 449 -1.52 -20.80 6.71
N GLN A 450 -1.12 -21.05 5.46
CA GLN A 450 -0.76 -22.39 4.99
C GLN A 450 0.75 -22.56 5.16
N TYR A 451 1.22 -23.69 5.69
CA TYR A 451 2.64 -23.93 5.94
C TYR A 451 3.00 -25.41 5.90
N THR A 452 4.28 -25.72 5.79
CA THR A 452 4.84 -27.05 6.06
C THR A 452 5.66 -27.00 7.35
N VAL A 453 5.65 -28.06 8.14
CA VAL A 453 6.49 -28.24 9.32
C VAL A 453 7.11 -29.63 9.31
N VAL A 454 8.35 -29.74 9.81
CA VAL A 454 9.02 -31.02 10.08
C VAL A 454 8.52 -31.56 11.43
N VAL A 455 7.92 -32.74 11.46
CA VAL A 455 7.45 -33.38 12.69
C VAL A 455 8.45 -34.46 13.12
N PRO A 456 9.03 -34.37 14.34
CA PRO A 456 9.94 -35.38 14.88
C PRO A 456 9.29 -36.76 15.03
N PRO A 457 10.06 -37.87 14.91
CA PRO A 457 9.53 -39.23 15.05
C PRO A 457 8.88 -39.53 16.41
N GLU A 458 9.29 -38.84 17.48
CA GLU A 458 8.84 -39.13 18.84
C GLU A 458 7.34 -38.83 19.06
N GLU A 459 6.79 -37.78 18.44
CA GLU A 459 5.36 -37.46 18.56
C GLU A 459 4.47 -38.52 17.89
N LEU A 460 4.96 -39.17 16.82
CA LEU A 460 4.23 -40.23 16.10
C LEU A 460 4.00 -41.47 16.98
N SER A 461 4.84 -41.70 18.00
CA SER A 461 4.67 -42.82 18.95
C SER A 461 3.34 -42.77 19.71
N SER A 462 2.77 -41.58 19.91
CA SER A 462 1.46 -41.39 20.54
C SER A 462 0.28 -41.91 19.71
N SER A 463 0.46 -42.08 18.39
CA SER A 463 -0.59 -42.55 17.46
C SER A 463 -0.63 -44.08 17.31
N GLY A 464 0.28 -44.83 17.95
CA GLY A 464 0.14 -46.27 18.21
C GLY A 464 0.15 -47.22 17.00
N LEU A 465 0.53 -46.78 15.79
CA LEU A 465 0.30 -47.56 14.56
C LEU A 465 1.45 -47.55 13.52
N VAL A 466 2.71 -47.41 13.94
CA VAL A 466 3.90 -47.61 13.07
C VAL A 466 4.91 -48.53 13.76
N SER A 467 5.59 -49.38 12.99
CA SER A 467 6.64 -50.28 13.50
C SER A 467 7.99 -49.57 13.61
N ALA A 468 8.84 -50.00 14.55
CA ALA A 468 10.09 -49.33 14.90
C ALA A 468 11.23 -49.61 13.89
N SER A 469 11.11 -49.10 12.67
CA SER A 469 12.12 -49.21 11.61
C SER A 469 12.23 -47.92 10.79
N GLY A 470 13.26 -47.11 11.09
CA GLY A 470 13.58 -45.87 10.38
C GLY A 470 13.22 -44.61 11.17
N GLY A 471 14.24 -43.85 11.59
CA GLY A 471 14.08 -42.54 12.24
C GLY A 471 13.78 -41.41 11.25
N MET A 472 12.86 -41.63 10.30
CA MET A 472 12.48 -40.62 9.32
C MET A 472 11.56 -39.58 9.94
N HIS A 473 11.94 -38.31 9.79
CA HIS A 473 11.05 -37.18 10.01
C HIS A 473 9.87 -37.24 9.03
N SER A 474 8.70 -36.81 9.48
CA SER A 474 7.53 -36.68 8.58
C SER A 474 7.29 -35.20 8.29
N LEU A 475 7.16 -34.84 7.01
CA LEU A 475 6.65 -33.52 6.66
C LEU A 475 5.13 -33.49 6.81
N LYS A 476 4.61 -32.40 7.37
CA LYS A 476 3.16 -32.14 7.42
C LYS A 476 2.83 -30.79 6.82
N ARG A 477 2.03 -30.79 5.75
CA ARG A 477 1.39 -29.59 5.21
C ARG A 477 0.15 -29.27 6.04
N ARG A 478 -0.01 -28.02 6.47
CA ARG A 478 -1.05 -27.58 7.40
C ARG A 478 -1.68 -26.27 6.94
N LEU A 479 -2.93 -26.05 7.34
CA LEU A 479 -3.71 -24.85 7.11
C LEU A 479 -4.26 -24.35 8.45
N ARG A 480 -3.60 -23.34 8.99
CA ARG A 480 -4.01 -22.64 10.21
C ARG A 480 -4.87 -21.44 9.83
N ILE A 481 -6.07 -21.36 10.39
CA ILE A 481 -7.01 -20.27 10.14
C ILE A 481 -7.40 -19.67 11.48
N ARG A 482 -7.41 -18.34 11.55
CA ARG A 482 -7.97 -17.60 12.68
C ARG A 482 -8.93 -16.54 12.16
N THR A 483 -10.20 -16.64 12.58
CA THR A 483 -11.21 -15.61 12.34
C THR A 483 -11.44 -14.87 13.65
N LEU A 484 -11.51 -13.54 13.57
CA LEU A 484 -11.69 -12.61 14.68
C LEU A 484 -12.79 -11.62 14.32
N GLN A 485 -13.64 -11.30 15.29
CA GLN A 485 -14.71 -10.32 15.16
C GLN A 485 -14.44 -9.18 16.15
N PHE A 486 -14.22 -7.99 15.63
CA PHE A 486 -14.00 -6.76 16.38
C PHE A 486 -15.31 -5.97 16.48
N SER A 487 -15.42 -5.08 17.47
CA SER A 487 -16.57 -4.16 17.58
C SER A 487 -16.18 -2.75 17.13
N ALA A 488 -17.11 -2.03 16.50
CA ALA A 488 -16.91 -0.62 16.18
C ALA A 488 -17.11 0.23 17.46
N ALA A 489 -16.16 1.13 17.74
CA ALA A 489 -16.25 2.08 18.85
C ALA A 489 -17.35 3.12 18.58
N ARG A 490 -18.17 3.42 19.59
CA ARG A 490 -19.31 4.35 19.46
C ARG A 490 -18.95 5.82 19.67
N ASN A 491 -17.74 6.07 20.16
CA ASN A 491 -17.20 7.37 20.49
C ASN A 491 -15.68 7.26 20.65
N ILE A 492 -15.00 8.40 20.69
CA ILE A 492 -13.53 8.47 20.75
C ILE A 492 -12.94 7.96 22.08
N HIS A 493 -13.66 8.04 23.20
CA HIS A 493 -13.21 7.46 24.48
C HIS A 493 -13.19 5.92 24.42
N GLU A 494 -14.20 5.31 23.77
CA GLU A 494 -14.19 3.86 23.49
C GLU A 494 -13.02 3.43 22.59
N LEU A 495 -12.43 4.31 21.78
CA LEU A 495 -11.18 4.01 21.08
C LEU A 495 -9.99 4.02 22.05
N TYR A 496 -9.78 5.13 22.75
CA TYR A 496 -8.64 5.32 23.67
C TYR A 496 -8.58 4.23 24.76
N ASP A 497 -9.70 3.90 25.39
CA ASP A 497 -9.77 2.88 26.46
C ASP A 497 -9.46 1.45 25.98
N ASN A 498 -9.44 1.22 24.66
CA ASN A 498 -9.27 -0.08 24.02
C ASN A 498 -7.99 -0.18 23.16
N VAL A 499 -7.06 0.77 23.32
CA VAL A 499 -5.71 0.78 22.68
C VAL A 499 -4.80 -0.31 23.25
N ASP A 500 -3.99 -0.93 22.37
CA ASP A 500 -2.83 -1.74 22.73
C ASP A 500 -1.54 -0.94 22.41
N PRO A 501 -0.83 -0.39 23.43
CA PRO A 501 0.33 0.47 23.19
C PRO A 501 1.54 -0.27 22.60
N GLU A 502 1.65 -1.60 22.78
CA GLU A 502 2.73 -2.38 22.16
C GLU A 502 2.46 -2.62 20.67
N ALA A 503 1.20 -2.88 20.31
CA ALA A 503 0.79 -3.01 18.91
C ALA A 503 0.89 -1.66 18.17
N VAL A 504 0.51 -0.56 18.83
CA VAL A 504 0.72 0.81 18.33
C VAL A 504 2.21 1.08 18.07
N LEU A 505 3.09 0.75 19.03
CA LEU A 505 4.54 0.88 18.86
C LEU A 505 5.05 0.07 17.64
N SER A 506 4.58 -1.17 17.46
CA SER A 506 4.98 -2.00 16.32
C SER A 506 4.60 -1.39 14.97
N VAL A 507 3.38 -0.86 14.83
CA VAL A 507 2.96 -0.18 13.59
C VAL A 507 3.73 1.13 13.37
N LEU A 508 3.97 1.92 14.43
CA LEU A 508 4.74 3.17 14.33
C LEU A 508 6.20 2.92 13.94
N VAL A 509 6.87 1.93 14.53
CA VAL A 509 8.25 1.56 14.19
C VAL A 509 8.38 1.23 12.70
N HIS A 510 7.43 0.50 12.11
CA HIS A 510 7.43 0.22 10.67
C HIS A 510 7.28 1.47 9.80
N LYS A 511 6.38 2.39 10.15
CA LYS A 511 6.19 3.67 9.42
C LYS A 511 7.40 4.58 9.53
N VAL A 512 8.00 4.64 10.71
CA VAL A 512 9.21 5.42 10.99
C VAL A 512 10.42 4.83 10.26
N ILE A 513 10.56 3.51 10.18
CA ILE A 513 11.59 2.86 9.36
C ILE A 513 11.38 3.19 7.88
N LEU A 514 10.16 3.10 7.35
CA LEU A 514 9.85 3.45 5.96
C LEU A 514 10.24 4.90 5.64
N ALA A 515 9.77 5.87 6.45
CA ALA A 515 10.11 7.29 6.28
C ALA A 515 11.63 7.54 6.39
N SER A 516 12.30 6.88 7.34
CA SER A 516 13.76 6.99 7.50
C SER A 516 14.56 6.46 6.30
N LEU A 517 14.01 5.49 5.57
CA LEU A 517 14.64 4.93 4.36
C LEU A 517 14.38 5.77 3.11
N GLU A 518 13.18 6.32 2.95
CA GLU A 518 12.81 7.11 1.77
C GLU A 518 13.31 8.56 1.85
N GLN A 519 13.23 9.17 3.04
CA GLN A 519 13.38 10.62 3.25
C GLN A 519 14.51 10.97 4.24
N GLY A 520 15.06 9.97 4.95
CA GLY A 520 16.19 10.13 5.87
C GLY A 520 15.76 10.17 7.34
N VAL A 521 16.70 9.88 8.25
CA VAL A 521 16.44 9.70 9.70
C VAL A 521 15.70 10.89 10.34
N ARG A 522 15.98 12.10 9.87
CA ARG A 522 15.33 13.35 10.31
C ARG A 522 13.81 13.34 10.12
N GLU A 523 13.34 12.86 8.97
CA GLU A 523 11.91 12.74 8.69
C GLU A 523 11.26 11.66 9.57
N GLY A 524 11.98 10.57 9.84
CA GLY A 524 11.56 9.54 10.79
C GLY A 524 11.39 10.08 12.23
N ARG A 525 12.28 10.97 12.69
CA ARG A 525 12.15 11.68 13.97
C ARG A 525 10.94 12.62 13.95
N MET A 526 10.77 13.41 12.89
CA MET A 526 9.66 14.38 12.75
C MET A 526 8.29 13.69 12.73
N LEU A 527 8.12 12.65 11.89
CA LEU A 527 6.88 11.86 11.81
C LEU A 527 6.45 11.33 13.19
N LEU A 528 7.39 10.82 13.98
CA LEU A 528 7.12 10.25 15.30
C LEU A 528 6.80 11.33 16.36
N HIS A 529 7.46 12.49 16.28
CA HIS A 529 7.21 13.64 17.16
C HIS A 529 5.86 14.28 16.86
N ASP A 530 5.63 14.68 15.61
CA ASP A 530 4.39 15.32 15.16
C ASP A 530 3.17 14.40 15.37
N TRP A 531 3.33 13.08 15.20
CA TRP A 531 2.29 12.11 15.56
C TRP A 531 1.87 12.19 17.04
N LEU A 532 2.84 12.29 17.97
CA LEU A 532 2.52 12.41 19.39
C LEU A 532 1.87 13.76 19.71
N VAL A 533 2.28 14.85 19.05
CA VAL A 533 1.63 16.16 19.19
C VAL A 533 0.18 16.10 18.71
N ILE A 534 -0.08 15.45 17.56
CA ILE A 534 -1.43 15.25 17.02
C ILE A 534 -2.30 14.43 17.97
N LEU A 535 -1.81 13.25 18.43
CA LEU A 535 -2.54 12.41 19.39
C LEU A 535 -2.85 13.18 20.69
N THR A 536 -1.89 13.94 21.20
CA THR A 536 -2.05 14.77 22.40
C THR A 536 -3.12 15.83 22.20
N ALA A 537 -3.13 16.52 21.06
CA ALA A 537 -4.13 17.54 20.74
C ALA A 537 -5.54 16.94 20.63
N GLN A 538 -5.70 15.84 19.88
CA GLN A 538 -6.99 15.17 19.69
C GLN A 538 -7.56 14.60 21.00
N TYR A 539 -6.72 14.04 21.87
CA TYR A 539 -7.14 13.61 23.21
C TYR A 539 -7.59 14.79 24.08
N ASN A 540 -6.88 15.93 24.05
CA ASN A 540 -7.22 17.08 24.87
C ASN A 540 -8.52 17.78 24.43
N ASP A 541 -8.84 17.80 23.13
CA ASP A 541 -10.16 18.22 22.62
C ASP A 541 -11.26 17.22 22.99
N ALA A 542 -11.03 15.93 22.77
CA ALA A 542 -12.00 14.87 23.08
C ALA A 542 -12.49 14.91 24.53
N TYR A 543 -11.57 15.07 25.50
CA TYR A 543 -11.89 15.22 26.92
C TYR A 543 -12.18 16.68 27.34
N LYS A 544 -12.08 17.66 26.43
CA LYS A 544 -12.36 19.10 26.63
C LYS A 544 -11.57 19.72 27.78
N LEU A 545 -10.33 19.24 27.95
CA LEU A 545 -9.40 19.65 29.01
C LEU A 545 -8.82 21.04 28.76
N VAL A 546 -8.77 21.43 27.48
CA VAL A 546 -8.37 22.76 27.02
C VAL A 546 -9.61 23.49 26.49
N GLN A 547 -9.83 24.72 26.96
CA GLN A 547 -10.84 25.63 26.40
C GLN A 547 -10.17 26.92 25.93
N PHE A 548 -10.13 27.12 24.62
CA PHE A 548 -9.73 28.38 24.00
C PHE A 548 -10.91 29.36 24.08
N LYS A 549 -10.75 30.45 24.85
CA LYS A 549 -11.72 31.56 24.84
C LYS A 549 -11.26 32.62 23.85
N ASN A 550 -12.23 33.15 23.08
CA ASN A 550 -12.09 34.23 22.10
C ASN A 550 -11.02 35.26 22.49
N GLY A 551 -9.81 35.10 21.95
CA GLY A 551 -8.67 35.98 22.20
C GLY A 551 -7.82 35.62 23.42
N SER A 552 -6.70 34.93 23.17
CA SER A 552 -5.46 35.00 23.95
C SER A 552 -5.44 34.48 25.40
N SER A 553 -6.46 33.75 25.88
CA SER A 553 -6.40 33.09 27.19
C SER A 553 -6.85 31.63 27.10
N VAL A 554 -5.89 30.72 27.23
CA VAL A 554 -6.12 29.28 27.36
C VAL A 554 -6.54 28.98 28.79
N THR A 555 -7.81 28.60 29.01
CA THR A 555 -8.28 28.16 30.33
C THR A 555 -8.33 26.64 30.39
N GLY A 556 -7.14 26.04 30.45
CA GLY A 556 -6.92 24.60 30.58
C GLY A 556 -5.43 24.27 30.48
N GLN A 557 -4.96 23.28 31.24
CA GLN A 557 -3.60 22.75 31.11
C GLN A 557 -3.65 21.55 30.16
N VAL A 558 -2.74 21.47 29.20
CA VAL A 558 -2.64 20.33 28.28
C VAL A 558 -2.23 19.09 29.09
N ASP A 559 -3.07 18.06 29.08
CA ASP A 559 -2.77 16.77 29.67
C ASP A 559 -1.95 15.93 28.67
N VAL A 560 -0.63 16.10 28.75
CA VAL A 560 0.37 15.32 28.00
C VAL A 560 0.72 13.98 28.65
N ALA A 561 0.19 13.72 29.84
CA ALA A 561 0.39 12.48 30.60
C ALA A 561 -0.73 11.45 30.36
N PHE A 562 -1.74 11.79 29.55
CA PHE A 562 -2.95 11.00 29.32
C PHE A 562 -3.62 10.53 30.64
N SER A 563 -3.78 11.47 31.56
CA SER A 563 -4.21 11.25 32.94
C SER A 563 -5.58 10.57 33.08
N GLN A 564 -6.46 10.69 32.06
CA GLN A 564 -7.80 10.07 32.04
C GLN A 564 -7.83 8.68 31.37
N CYS A 565 -6.79 8.28 30.61
CA CYS A 565 -6.79 7.02 29.86
C CYS A 565 -5.48 6.23 30.06
N PRO A 566 -5.47 5.23 30.96
CA PRO A 566 -4.28 4.44 31.30
C PRO A 566 -3.55 3.78 30.12
N GLN A 567 -4.26 3.41 29.04
CA GLN A 567 -3.66 2.72 27.89
C GLN A 567 -2.75 3.62 27.05
N LEU A 568 -2.96 4.94 27.09
CA LEU A 568 -2.14 5.91 26.36
C LEU A 568 -0.89 6.36 27.14
N GLN A 569 -0.87 6.19 28.47
CA GLN A 569 0.20 6.67 29.36
C GLN A 569 1.61 6.12 29.03
N PRO A 570 1.78 4.90 28.48
CA PRO A 570 3.09 4.43 28.01
C PRO A 570 3.59 5.17 26.75
N LEU A 571 2.70 5.70 25.91
CA LEU A 571 3.05 6.15 24.55
C LEU A 571 4.08 7.32 24.53
N PRO A 572 3.99 8.36 25.38
CA PRO A 572 5.03 9.40 25.42
C PRO A 572 6.42 8.86 25.79
N ARG A 573 6.51 7.89 26.71
CA ARG A 573 7.78 7.25 27.09
C ARG A 573 8.34 6.38 25.96
N LEU A 574 7.47 5.64 25.27
CA LEU A 574 7.87 4.79 24.14
C LEU A 574 8.35 5.65 22.95
N VAL A 575 7.69 6.77 22.66
CA VAL A 575 8.14 7.76 21.67
C VAL A 575 9.50 8.35 22.05
N PHE A 576 9.65 8.84 23.29
CA PHE A 576 10.90 9.41 23.79
C PHE A 576 12.06 8.41 23.71
N ALA A 577 11.84 7.17 24.12
CA ALA A 577 12.83 6.10 24.06
C ALA A 577 13.18 5.69 22.62
N LEU A 578 12.19 5.69 21.71
CA LEU A 578 12.41 5.41 20.28
C LEU A 578 13.20 6.53 19.59
N LEU A 579 12.92 7.81 19.90
CA LEU A 579 13.73 8.95 19.45
C LEU A 579 15.18 8.88 19.96
N ARG A 580 15.40 8.41 21.20
CA ARG A 580 16.72 8.17 21.78
C ARG A 580 17.39 6.85 21.36
N ASN A 581 16.69 5.99 20.62
CA ASN A 581 17.23 4.70 20.18
C ASN A 581 18.26 4.93 19.05
N PRO A 582 19.36 4.14 18.96
CA PRO A 582 20.32 4.24 17.86
C PRO A 582 19.71 4.08 16.46
N LEU A 583 18.51 3.50 16.34
CA LEU A 583 17.69 3.53 15.14
C LEU A 583 17.46 4.96 14.59
N LEU A 584 17.24 5.95 15.48
CA LEU A 584 16.81 7.32 15.13
C LEU A 584 17.74 8.45 15.55
N ARG A 585 18.80 8.21 16.34
CA ARG A 585 19.88 9.20 16.58
C ARG A 585 20.49 9.70 15.27
N PHE A 586 20.98 10.92 15.22
CA PHE A 586 21.71 11.43 14.05
C PHE A 586 23.03 10.68 13.85
N HIS A 587 23.59 10.68 12.64
CA HIS A 587 24.87 10.00 12.40
C HIS A 587 26.05 10.69 13.13
N GLU A 588 25.97 12.01 13.34
CA GLU A 588 26.94 12.83 14.07
C GLU A 588 27.11 12.37 15.55
N GLU A 589 26.14 11.64 16.11
CA GLU A 589 26.20 11.04 17.46
C GLU A 589 27.03 9.73 17.50
N GLY A 590 27.76 9.37 16.44
CA GLY A 590 28.69 8.24 16.41
C GLY A 590 28.06 6.86 16.22
N VAL A 591 26.80 6.78 15.79
CA VAL A 591 26.13 5.48 15.54
C VAL A 591 26.62 4.85 14.23
N HIS A 592 27.20 3.64 14.32
CA HIS A 592 27.65 2.85 13.16
C HIS A 592 26.48 2.53 12.21
N PRO A 593 26.59 2.76 10.88
CA PRO A 593 25.49 2.59 9.94
C PRO A 593 24.91 1.17 9.94
N ASP A 594 25.77 0.16 9.88
CA ASP A 594 25.33 -1.24 9.84
C ASP A 594 24.61 -1.68 11.12
N TYR A 595 24.94 -1.06 12.27
CA TYR A 595 24.21 -1.31 13.52
C TYR A 595 22.80 -0.71 13.49
N ARG A 596 22.62 0.47 12.88
CA ARG A 596 21.29 1.04 12.61
C ARG A 596 20.49 0.15 11.67
N ILE A 597 21.12 -0.38 10.61
CA ILE A 597 20.47 -1.32 9.68
C ILE A 597 20.09 -2.63 10.38
N TYR A 598 20.96 -3.20 11.20
CA TYR A 598 20.65 -4.37 12.02
C TYR A 598 19.44 -4.11 12.94
N LEU A 599 19.36 -2.95 13.59
CA LEU A 599 18.19 -2.57 14.40
C LEU A 599 16.91 -2.43 13.56
N GLN A 600 16.96 -1.92 12.32
CA GLN A 600 15.80 -1.94 11.41
C GLN A 600 15.32 -3.37 11.12
N CYS A 601 16.26 -4.28 10.81
CA CYS A 601 15.96 -5.67 10.49
C CYS A 601 15.36 -6.39 11.70
N LEU A 602 15.97 -6.21 12.88
CA LEU A 602 15.52 -6.79 14.13
C LEU A 602 14.13 -6.27 14.53
N PHE A 603 13.97 -4.95 14.63
CA PHE A 603 12.73 -4.35 15.16
C PHE A 603 11.51 -4.59 14.26
N SER A 604 11.73 -4.83 12.96
CA SER A 604 10.66 -5.22 12.01
C SER A 604 10.26 -6.70 12.06
N ALA A 605 11.00 -7.56 12.77
CA ALA A 605 10.69 -8.98 12.94
C ALA A 605 10.06 -9.32 14.31
N LEU A 606 10.28 -8.48 15.33
CA LEU A 606 9.88 -8.75 16.71
C LEU A 606 8.36 -8.64 16.95
N GLU A 607 7.85 -9.57 17.75
CA GLU A 607 6.54 -9.47 18.40
C GLU A 607 6.41 -8.19 19.27
N PRO A 608 5.19 -7.67 19.51
CA PRO A 608 5.00 -6.37 20.17
C PRO A 608 5.65 -6.24 21.55
N SER A 609 5.58 -7.27 22.40
CA SER A 609 6.15 -7.24 23.76
C SER A 609 7.68 -7.33 23.77
N SER A 610 8.27 -8.09 22.83
CA SER A 610 9.72 -8.13 22.66
C SER A 610 10.26 -6.83 22.05
N LEU A 611 9.51 -6.22 21.13
CA LEU A 611 9.82 -4.88 20.60
C LEU A 611 9.72 -3.80 21.68
N HIS A 612 8.68 -3.79 22.51
CA HIS A 612 8.60 -2.89 23.68
C HIS A 612 9.83 -3.08 24.58
N ARG A 613 10.27 -4.32 24.85
CA ARG A 613 11.46 -4.59 25.68
C ARG A 613 12.77 -4.12 25.05
N ALA A 614 12.84 -4.05 23.72
CA ALA A 614 14.00 -3.57 22.96
C ALA A 614 14.05 -2.04 22.80
N VAL A 615 12.88 -1.38 22.80
CA VAL A 615 12.76 0.09 22.74
C VAL A 615 12.86 0.71 24.13
N TYR A 616 12.14 0.16 25.12
CA TYR A 616 12.14 0.60 26.52
C TYR A 616 12.52 -0.58 27.43
N PRO A 617 13.79 -0.63 27.89
CA PRO A 617 14.26 -1.65 28.81
C PRO A 617 13.44 -1.71 30.12
N VAL A 618 13.40 -2.87 30.76
CA VAL A 618 12.78 -3.00 32.09
C VAL A 618 13.85 -3.15 33.16
N LEU A 619 13.85 -2.22 34.11
CA LEU A 619 14.70 -2.22 35.29
C LEU A 619 13.96 -2.87 36.47
N MET A 620 14.63 -3.80 37.15
CA MET A 620 14.11 -4.47 38.34
C MET A 620 15.08 -4.30 39.51
N SER A 621 14.57 -3.92 40.67
CA SER A 621 15.32 -3.93 41.92
C SER A 621 15.19 -5.28 42.64
N ILE A 622 16.29 -5.74 43.22
CA ILE A 622 16.41 -7.05 43.88
C ILE A 622 16.89 -6.79 45.31
N LEU A 623 15.93 -6.55 46.21
CA LEU A 623 16.18 -6.20 47.60
C LEU A 623 16.66 -7.42 48.43
N HIS A 624 16.19 -8.62 48.07
CA HIS A 624 16.62 -9.94 48.56
C HIS A 624 16.29 -11.00 47.49
N GLN A 625 16.85 -12.21 47.58
CA GLN A 625 16.73 -13.28 46.57
C GLN A 625 15.29 -13.77 46.24
N ILE A 626 14.26 -13.31 46.97
CA ILE A 626 12.87 -13.75 46.87
C ILE A 626 11.97 -12.68 46.24
N ASN A 627 12.18 -11.39 46.55
CA ASN A 627 11.29 -10.31 46.12
C ASN A 627 11.90 -9.53 44.95
N LYS A 628 11.21 -9.54 43.81
CA LYS A 628 11.48 -8.69 42.66
C LYS A 628 10.49 -7.53 42.65
N HIS A 629 10.98 -6.31 42.50
CA HIS A 629 10.13 -5.15 42.21
C HIS A 629 10.54 -4.56 40.85
N ILE A 630 9.58 -4.40 39.96
CA ILE A 630 9.77 -3.70 38.68
C ILE A 630 9.76 -2.20 39.00
N LEU A 631 10.80 -1.48 38.55
CA LEU A 631 10.82 -0.02 38.61
C LEU A 631 10.11 0.52 37.37
N ALA A 632 9.24 1.50 37.57
CA ALA A 632 8.41 2.08 36.50
C ALA A 632 9.12 3.18 35.69
N THR A 633 10.32 3.58 36.11
CA THR A 633 11.17 4.58 35.43
C THR A 633 12.60 4.10 35.28
N LEU A 634 13.28 4.66 34.28
CA LEU A 634 14.71 4.49 33.97
C LEU A 634 15.50 5.72 34.40
N GLU A 635 15.09 6.36 35.49
CA GLU A 635 15.77 7.51 36.10
C GLU A 635 16.89 7.02 37.03
N PRO A 636 18.12 7.56 36.95
CA PRO A 636 19.14 7.41 37.99
C PRO A 636 18.63 7.66 39.43
N ALA A 637 17.74 8.63 39.62
CA ALA A 637 17.08 8.89 40.91
C ALA A 637 16.27 7.68 41.46
N ALA A 638 15.75 6.80 40.60
CA ALA A 638 15.01 5.61 41.03
C ALA A 638 15.92 4.56 41.70
N LEU A 639 17.20 4.48 41.30
CA LEU A 639 18.19 3.60 41.92
C LEU A 639 18.36 3.95 43.40
N ILE A 640 18.61 5.23 43.68
CA ILE A 640 18.81 5.77 45.03
C ILE A 640 17.56 5.54 45.88
N THR A 641 16.38 5.90 45.34
CA THR A 641 15.08 5.77 46.02
C THR A 641 14.71 4.32 46.36
N SER A 642 15.16 3.34 45.55
CA SER A 642 14.85 1.92 45.78
C SER A 642 15.59 1.27 46.95
N GLY A 643 16.66 1.89 47.46
CA GLY A 643 17.51 1.36 48.54
C GLY A 643 18.13 -0.02 48.28
N SER A 644 18.11 -0.50 47.03
CA SER A 644 18.44 -1.90 46.71
C SER A 644 19.92 -2.09 46.32
N PRO A 645 20.57 -3.19 46.74
CA PRO A 645 21.99 -3.41 46.45
C PRO A 645 22.25 -3.95 45.05
N ILE A 646 21.27 -4.64 44.44
CA ILE A 646 21.39 -5.29 43.14
C ILE A 646 20.20 -4.88 42.26
N PHE A 647 20.53 -4.55 41.01
CA PHE A 647 19.58 -4.23 39.95
C PHE A 647 19.76 -5.20 38.78
N PHE A 648 18.66 -5.48 38.08
CA PHE A 648 18.63 -6.26 36.86
C PHE A 648 17.92 -5.47 35.77
N LEU A 649 18.67 -5.06 34.74
CA LEU A 649 18.16 -4.40 33.56
C LEU A 649 18.02 -5.42 32.42
N ASP A 650 16.87 -5.39 31.78
CA ASP A 650 16.53 -6.21 30.62
C ASP A 650 16.18 -5.34 29.41
N ALA A 651 17.10 -5.26 28.44
CA ALA A 651 17.00 -4.46 27.22
C ALA A 651 16.81 -5.32 25.95
N PHE A 652 16.15 -6.48 26.09
CA PHE A 652 15.96 -7.52 25.06
C PHE A 652 17.26 -8.17 24.54
N THR A 653 18.14 -7.43 23.85
CA THR A 653 19.43 -7.90 23.31
C THR A 653 20.55 -7.92 24.35
N THR A 654 20.40 -7.17 25.44
CA THR A 654 21.35 -7.11 26.55
C THR A 654 20.65 -7.36 27.88
N LEU A 655 21.27 -8.17 28.75
CA LEU A 655 20.90 -8.36 30.15
C LEU A 655 22.04 -7.86 31.03
N ILE A 656 21.78 -6.89 31.90
CA ILE A 656 22.80 -6.34 32.82
C ILE A 656 22.39 -6.62 34.26
N VAL A 657 23.28 -7.22 35.05
CA VAL A 657 23.16 -7.23 36.52
C VAL A 657 24.16 -6.23 37.08
N PHE A 658 23.63 -5.14 37.64
CA PHE A 658 24.39 -4.05 38.22
C PHE A 658 24.34 -4.15 39.75
N TYR A 659 25.51 -4.13 40.39
CA TYR A 659 25.65 -4.06 41.84
C TYR A 659 25.93 -2.60 42.20
N SER A 660 25.12 -2.01 43.09
CA SER A 660 25.30 -0.63 43.54
C SER A 660 26.70 -0.40 44.14
N SER A 661 27.22 0.82 44.05
CA SER A 661 28.39 1.26 44.82
C SER A 661 28.17 1.18 46.34
N THR A 662 26.90 1.18 46.78
CA THR A 662 26.47 0.97 48.17
C THR A 662 26.17 -0.49 48.53
N ALA A 663 26.39 -1.45 47.62
CA ALA A 663 26.17 -2.86 47.89
C ALA A 663 27.20 -3.42 48.89
N ASP A 664 26.77 -4.33 49.77
CA ASP A 664 27.65 -4.99 50.73
C ASP A 664 28.71 -5.84 49.97
N PRO A 665 30.03 -5.63 50.20
CA PRO A 665 31.09 -6.39 49.53
C PRO A 665 31.10 -7.89 49.87
N VAL A 666 30.33 -8.34 50.88
CA VAL A 666 30.09 -9.76 51.18
C VAL A 666 29.16 -10.41 50.15
N LEU A 667 28.40 -9.65 49.36
CA LEU A 667 27.49 -10.20 48.35
C LEU A 667 28.27 -10.93 47.23
N PRO A 668 27.91 -12.19 46.91
CA PRO A 668 28.61 -12.97 45.90
C PRO A 668 28.50 -12.33 44.52
N PHE A 669 29.63 -12.17 43.84
CA PHE A 669 29.73 -11.64 42.49
C PHE A 669 30.69 -12.51 41.67
N PRO A 670 30.30 -12.99 40.46
CA PRO A 670 28.95 -12.90 39.90
C PRO A 670 27.89 -13.67 40.73
N PRO A 671 26.59 -13.31 40.65
CA PRO A 671 25.52 -14.02 41.35
C PRO A 671 25.56 -15.56 41.18
N PRO A 672 25.34 -16.35 42.25
CA PRO A 672 25.41 -17.82 42.24
C PRO A 672 24.46 -18.50 41.25
N GLN A 673 24.91 -19.60 40.62
CA GLN A 673 24.19 -20.32 39.55
C GLN A 673 22.79 -20.81 39.95
N ASP A 674 22.59 -21.12 41.23
CA ASP A 674 21.37 -21.65 41.84
C ASP A 674 20.36 -20.56 42.26
N CYS A 675 20.74 -19.28 42.25
CA CYS A 675 19.85 -18.22 42.70
C CYS A 675 18.72 -17.89 41.68
N LEU A 676 17.59 -17.40 42.18
CA LEU A 676 16.41 -17.03 41.37
C LEU A 676 16.74 -16.08 40.20
N LEU A 677 17.73 -15.19 40.37
CA LEU A 677 18.19 -14.29 39.31
C LEU A 677 18.85 -15.06 38.16
N ARG A 678 19.68 -16.07 38.44
CA ARG A 678 20.27 -16.94 37.40
C ARG A 678 19.24 -17.82 36.73
N THR A 679 18.32 -18.42 37.49
CA THR A 679 17.18 -19.14 36.90
C THR A 679 16.36 -18.25 35.96
N THR A 680 16.16 -16.98 36.32
CA THR A 680 15.46 -15.99 35.46
C THR A 680 16.26 -15.66 34.20
N ILE A 681 17.57 -15.40 34.32
CA ILE A 681 18.45 -15.07 33.20
C ILE A 681 18.58 -16.25 32.23
N ASN A 682 18.80 -17.46 32.74
CA ASN A 682 18.91 -18.67 31.93
C ASN A 682 17.61 -18.95 31.17
N LYS A 683 16.46 -18.75 31.82
CA LYS A 683 15.14 -18.80 31.18
C LYS A 683 15.01 -17.75 30.06
N LEU A 684 15.38 -16.50 30.29
CA LEU A 684 15.35 -15.43 29.26
C LEU A 684 16.33 -15.68 28.09
N LYS A 685 17.45 -16.38 28.33
CA LYS A 685 18.37 -16.81 27.24
C LYS A 685 17.82 -17.96 26.40
N GLN A 686 16.86 -18.73 26.93
CA GLN A 686 16.22 -19.86 26.26
C GLN A 686 14.94 -19.46 25.52
N GLU A 687 14.13 -18.57 26.09
CA GLU A 687 12.78 -18.22 25.56
C GLU A 687 12.76 -17.10 24.49
N ARG A 688 13.89 -16.46 24.18
CA ARG A 688 14.00 -15.39 23.17
C ARG A 688 14.40 -15.92 21.80
N SER A 689 14.07 -15.17 20.73
CA SER A 689 14.60 -15.42 19.38
C SER A 689 16.12 -15.19 19.29
N ILE A 690 16.66 -14.20 20.01
CA ILE A 690 18.09 -13.85 20.06
C ILE A 690 18.67 -14.06 21.47
N THR A 691 19.92 -14.52 21.57
CA THR A 691 20.64 -14.69 22.84
C THR A 691 21.05 -13.33 23.38
N PRO A 692 20.57 -12.89 24.55
CA PRO A 692 21.05 -11.63 25.08
C PRO A 692 22.49 -11.74 25.58
N LYS A 693 23.32 -10.73 25.26
CA LYS A 693 24.63 -10.55 25.89
C LYS A 693 24.43 -10.28 27.38
N LEU A 694 25.16 -10.98 28.23
CA LEU A 694 24.98 -10.96 29.67
C LEU A 694 26.17 -10.27 30.34
N ILE A 695 25.94 -9.12 30.98
CA ILE A 695 26.98 -8.25 31.54
C ILE A 695 26.83 -8.18 33.06
N PHE A 696 27.97 -8.20 33.77
CA PHE A 696 28.04 -8.01 35.22
C PHE A 696 28.90 -6.80 35.53
N ILE A 697 28.36 -5.87 36.31
CA ILE A 697 28.99 -4.59 36.64
C ILE A 697 28.87 -4.36 38.14
N ARG A 698 29.94 -3.91 38.81
CA ARG A 698 29.87 -3.29 40.13
C ARG A 698 29.99 -1.78 39.98
N GLY A 699 29.34 -1.01 40.84
CA GLY A 699 29.48 0.45 40.92
C GLY A 699 30.84 0.96 41.44
N GLN A 700 31.89 0.15 41.30
CA GLN A 700 33.30 0.53 41.44
C GLN A 700 34.06 0.38 40.11
N ASP A 701 33.48 -0.36 39.16
CA ASP A 701 33.94 -0.51 37.78
C ASP A 701 33.28 0.58 36.90
N ASP A 702 33.57 0.58 35.59
CA ASP A 702 32.86 1.48 34.65
C ASP A 702 31.37 1.11 34.54
N ALA A 703 30.50 2.03 34.95
CA ALA A 703 29.05 1.89 34.91
C ALA A 703 28.42 2.38 33.59
N SER A 704 29.19 2.95 32.66
CA SER A 704 28.69 3.57 31.42
C SER A 704 27.76 2.65 30.61
N ALA A 705 28.09 1.36 30.52
CA ALA A 705 27.28 0.35 29.81
C ALA A 705 25.89 0.11 30.44
N PHE A 706 25.67 0.47 31.70
CA PHE A 706 24.38 0.46 32.40
C PHE A 706 23.71 1.83 32.35
N GLU A 707 24.46 2.90 32.63
CA GLU A 707 23.96 4.28 32.66
C GLU A 707 23.44 4.75 31.30
N ASN A 708 23.99 4.25 30.18
CA ASN A 708 23.49 4.51 28.83
C ASN A 708 22.04 4.03 28.57
N TYR A 709 21.48 3.16 29.42
CA TYR A 709 20.07 2.75 29.36
C TYR A 709 19.17 3.56 30.32
N LEU A 710 19.73 4.43 31.16
CA LEU A 710 19.00 5.28 32.09
C LEU A 710 18.59 6.60 31.40
N ILE A 711 17.61 6.47 30.50
CA ILE A 711 17.33 7.47 29.46
C ILE A 711 16.50 8.68 29.90
N GLU A 712 15.74 8.62 31.00
CA GLU A 712 14.72 9.64 31.32
C GLU A 712 15.28 11.00 31.80
N GLU A 713 16.49 11.05 32.36
CA GLU A 713 17.08 12.31 32.87
C GLU A 713 17.73 13.18 31.77
N GLN A 714 18.09 12.64 30.61
CA GLN A 714 18.90 13.31 29.57
C GLN A 714 18.09 13.68 28.30
N ASP A 715 18.47 14.77 27.62
CA ASP A 715 17.73 15.35 26.49
C ASP A 715 17.59 14.43 25.26
N VAL A 716 16.58 14.70 24.40
CA VAL A 716 16.18 13.85 23.25
C VAL A 716 17.26 13.70 22.18
N ASP A 717 18.12 14.72 22.04
CA ASP A 717 19.25 14.77 21.08
C ASP A 717 20.62 14.55 21.78
N GLY A 718 20.64 14.03 23.02
CA GLY A 718 21.83 13.55 23.73
C GLY A 718 22.89 14.59 24.16
N ASN A 719 22.90 15.79 23.58
CA ASN A 719 24.01 16.75 23.65
C ASN A 719 24.08 17.64 24.92
N GLY A 720 23.24 17.41 25.94
CA GLY A 720 23.04 18.35 27.06
C GLY A 720 23.15 17.78 28.47
N PHE A 721 24.24 18.11 29.20
CA PHE A 721 24.32 17.98 30.67
C PHE A 721 23.69 19.20 31.38
N THR A 722 22.52 19.65 30.93
CA THR A 722 21.95 20.97 31.30
C THR A 722 20.50 20.97 31.76
N SER A 723 19.80 19.84 31.71
CA SER A 723 18.47 19.66 32.32
C SER A 723 18.49 18.38 33.17
N VAL A 724 17.95 18.43 34.39
CA VAL A 724 17.81 17.26 35.30
C VAL A 724 16.46 16.56 35.04
N MET A 725 15.95 16.69 33.81
CA MET A 725 14.52 16.58 33.47
C MET A 725 14.30 16.27 31.98
N GLY A 726 15.17 15.50 31.32
CA GLY A 726 15.11 15.23 29.87
C GLY A 726 13.74 14.79 29.34
N PHE A 727 13.08 13.82 29.99
CA PHE A 727 11.73 13.39 29.60
C PHE A 727 10.64 14.45 29.87
N VAL A 728 10.78 15.25 30.94
CA VAL A 728 9.83 16.34 31.25
C VAL A 728 9.99 17.50 30.24
N SER A 729 11.22 17.85 29.88
CA SER A 729 11.57 18.81 28.82
C SER A 729 10.93 18.42 27.47
N PHE A 730 10.96 17.13 27.13
CA PHE A 730 10.24 16.61 25.96
C PHE A 730 8.72 16.81 26.05
N LEU A 731 8.10 16.53 27.21
CA LEU A 731 6.68 16.78 27.43
C LEU A 731 6.31 18.28 27.38
N GLU A 732 7.23 19.18 27.75
CA GLU A 732 7.05 20.63 27.61
C GLU A 732 7.11 21.10 26.13
N ASP A 733 7.98 20.53 25.29
CA ASP A 733 7.99 20.81 23.83
C ASP A 733 6.71 20.28 23.15
N ILE A 734 6.27 19.07 23.49
CA ILE A 734 4.98 18.51 23.05
C ILE A 734 3.81 19.43 23.47
N THR A 735 3.82 19.92 24.72
CA THR A 735 2.82 20.89 25.22
C THR A 735 2.82 22.17 24.38
N HIS A 736 4.00 22.77 24.18
CA HIS A 736 4.16 24.02 23.46
C HIS A 736 3.67 23.91 22.00
N ARG A 737 4.11 22.88 21.27
CA ARG A 737 3.66 22.62 19.88
C ARG A 737 2.18 22.28 19.79
N GLY A 738 1.65 21.50 20.73
CA GLY A 738 0.22 21.17 20.79
C GLY A 738 -0.65 22.43 20.87
N THR A 739 -0.25 23.42 21.67
CA THR A 739 -0.94 24.72 21.71
C THR A 739 -0.81 25.51 20.40
N GLN A 740 0.30 25.39 19.66
CA GLN A 740 0.44 26.06 18.35
C GLN A 740 -0.47 25.42 17.29
N ILE A 741 -0.52 24.09 17.19
CA ILE A 741 -1.37 23.40 16.20
C ILE A 741 -2.85 23.68 16.45
N GLY A 742 -3.33 23.60 17.70
CA GLY A 742 -4.72 23.91 18.03
C GLY A 742 -5.15 25.34 17.68
N ASN A 743 -4.27 26.32 17.87
CA ASN A 743 -4.52 27.70 17.44
C ASN A 743 -4.61 27.83 15.89
N ILE A 744 -3.89 27.01 15.13
CA ILE A 744 -3.92 27.05 13.66
C ILE A 744 -5.20 26.41 13.11
N THR A 745 -5.57 25.22 13.62
CA THR A 745 -6.76 24.50 13.14
C THR A 745 -8.06 25.23 13.48
N GLU A 746 -8.20 25.80 14.69
CA GLU A 746 -9.37 26.63 15.02
C GLU A 746 -9.49 27.86 14.10
N LEU A 747 -8.38 28.51 13.75
CA LEU A 747 -8.39 29.69 12.87
C LEU A 747 -8.83 29.36 11.44
N GLU A 748 -8.33 28.27 10.85
CA GLU A 748 -8.73 27.86 9.50
C GLU A 748 -10.21 27.46 9.43
N ASP A 749 -10.70 26.75 10.45
CA ASP A 749 -12.08 26.23 10.49
C ASP A 749 -13.11 27.32 10.85
N GLU A 750 -12.78 28.27 11.73
CA GLU A 750 -13.58 29.49 11.94
C GLU A 750 -13.65 30.34 10.66
N ASP A 751 -12.54 30.58 9.96
CA ASP A 751 -12.56 31.40 8.75
C ASP A 751 -13.28 30.70 7.57
N GLU A 752 -13.16 29.38 7.35
CA GLU A 752 -14.01 28.67 6.37
C GLU A 752 -15.50 28.73 6.76
N ARG A 753 -15.85 28.58 8.04
CA ARG A 753 -17.24 28.63 8.56
C ARG A 753 -17.86 30.02 8.41
N LYS A 754 -17.13 31.06 8.79
CA LYS A 754 -17.46 32.49 8.67
C LYS A 754 -17.57 32.94 7.22
N LYS A 755 -16.69 32.47 6.34
CA LYS A 755 -16.71 32.69 4.89
C LYS A 755 -17.89 31.98 4.22
N ARG A 756 -18.20 30.73 4.62
CA ARG A 756 -19.43 30.01 4.21
C ARG A 756 -20.69 30.78 4.62
N ALA A 757 -20.73 31.35 5.82
CA ALA A 757 -21.84 32.21 6.27
C ALA A 757 -21.94 33.53 5.50
N GLU A 758 -20.81 34.22 5.23
CA GLU A 758 -20.78 35.47 4.47
C GLU A 758 -21.26 35.28 3.02
N LEU A 759 -20.88 34.16 2.39
CA LEU A 759 -21.35 33.79 1.05
C LEU A 759 -22.87 33.59 0.99
N LEU A 760 -23.47 32.99 2.03
CA LEU A 760 -24.92 32.79 2.12
C LEU A 760 -25.69 34.07 2.48
N ALA A 761 -25.07 35.01 3.20
CA ALA A 761 -25.68 36.30 3.53
C ALA A 761 -25.89 37.23 2.32
N ARG A 762 -25.28 36.92 1.16
CA ARG A 762 -25.40 37.71 -0.07
C ARG A 762 -26.74 37.44 -0.79
N PRO A 763 -27.40 38.48 -1.36
CA PRO A 763 -28.73 38.35 -1.98
C PRO A 763 -28.85 37.27 -3.07
N PRO A 764 -30.06 36.71 -3.28
CA PRO A 764 -30.29 35.64 -4.25
C PRO A 764 -30.10 36.10 -5.71
N HIS A 765 -29.82 35.14 -6.59
CA HIS A 765 -29.70 35.38 -8.03
C HIS A 765 -30.91 36.12 -8.62
N GLY A 766 -30.69 36.97 -9.62
CA GLY A 766 -31.71 37.88 -10.15
C GLY A 766 -31.95 39.17 -9.33
N SER A 767 -31.35 39.33 -8.15
CA SER A 767 -31.46 40.59 -7.37
C SER A 767 -30.52 41.71 -7.85
N GLU A 768 -29.71 41.48 -8.89
CA GLU A 768 -28.84 42.49 -9.50
C GLU A 768 -29.51 43.21 -10.69
N VAL A 769 -29.43 44.54 -10.68
CA VAL A 769 -29.85 45.42 -11.76
C VAL A 769 -28.63 46.05 -12.42
N TYR A 770 -28.51 45.92 -13.75
CA TYR A 770 -27.61 46.71 -14.57
C TYR A 770 -28.23 48.09 -14.83
N ILE A 771 -27.47 49.16 -14.61
CA ILE A 771 -27.85 50.54 -14.90
C ILE A 771 -26.83 51.13 -15.88
N GLY A 772 -27.25 51.35 -17.12
CA GLY A 772 -26.44 52.03 -18.16
C GLY A 772 -26.92 53.46 -18.42
N GLY A 773 -26.09 54.26 -19.08
CA GLY A 773 -26.40 55.67 -19.41
C GLY A 773 -26.04 56.67 -18.32
N ILE A 774 -25.29 56.24 -17.30
CA ILE A 774 -24.81 57.09 -16.21
C ILE A 774 -23.83 58.13 -16.79
N PRO A 775 -24.00 59.44 -16.53
CA PRO A 775 -23.06 60.45 -17.01
C PRO A 775 -21.73 60.40 -16.24
N HIS A 776 -20.62 60.72 -16.91
CA HIS A 776 -19.26 60.56 -16.37
C HIS A 776 -18.95 61.45 -15.15
N ASN A 777 -19.83 62.42 -14.83
CA ASN A 777 -19.73 63.31 -13.66
C ASN A 777 -20.58 62.85 -12.45
N ALA A 778 -21.11 61.62 -12.46
CA ALA A 778 -21.75 61.02 -11.30
C ALA A 778 -20.72 60.34 -10.38
N SER A 779 -20.84 60.56 -9.07
CA SER A 779 -20.04 59.88 -8.04
C SER A 779 -20.71 58.59 -7.56
N GLU A 780 -19.99 57.80 -6.77
CA GLU A 780 -20.53 56.59 -6.13
C GLU A 780 -21.51 56.95 -4.99
N GLU A 781 -21.35 58.14 -4.41
CA GLU A 781 -22.18 58.69 -3.34
C GLU A 781 -23.56 59.15 -3.86
N ASP A 782 -23.61 59.74 -5.06
CA ASP A 782 -24.87 60.09 -5.77
C ASP A 782 -25.84 58.89 -5.88
N LEU A 783 -25.29 57.67 -5.90
CA LEU A 783 -25.99 56.43 -6.24
C LEU A 783 -26.30 55.53 -5.02
N ARG A 784 -26.00 55.99 -3.79
CA ARG A 784 -26.31 55.32 -2.51
C ARG A 784 -25.77 53.89 -2.33
N GLY A 785 -24.44 53.75 -2.22
CA GLY A 785 -23.79 52.79 -1.30
C GLY A 785 -23.87 51.29 -1.58
N PHE A 786 -24.68 50.82 -2.54
CA PHE A 786 -24.78 49.41 -2.95
C PHE A 786 -24.50 49.23 -4.46
N VAL A 787 -23.63 50.08 -5.01
CA VAL A 787 -23.51 50.30 -6.46
C VAL A 787 -22.07 50.10 -6.94
N ARG A 788 -21.80 48.99 -7.62
CA ARG A 788 -20.49 48.68 -8.18
C ARG A 788 -20.31 49.35 -9.54
N MET A 789 -19.57 50.47 -9.58
CA MET A 789 -19.18 51.13 -10.82
C MET A 789 -17.95 50.46 -11.48
N MET A 790 -17.89 50.50 -12.81
CA MET A 790 -16.77 49.95 -13.60
C MET A 790 -15.95 51.08 -14.23
N LYS A 791 -14.67 51.19 -13.86
CA LYS A 791 -13.72 52.18 -14.40
C LYS A 791 -12.96 51.64 -15.62
N GLY A 792 -12.27 52.53 -16.33
CA GLY A 792 -11.20 52.18 -17.27
C GLY A 792 -10.15 51.27 -16.63
N LYS A 793 -9.43 50.48 -17.44
CA LYS A 793 -8.26 49.74 -16.92
C LYS A 793 -7.03 50.67 -16.82
N ASP A 794 -6.99 51.67 -17.71
CA ASP A 794 -5.85 52.57 -17.90
C ASP A 794 -6.26 54.07 -17.82
N SER A 795 -7.51 54.37 -17.40
CA SER A 795 -7.96 55.73 -17.04
C SER A 795 -8.96 55.69 -15.88
N ASN A 796 -8.97 56.74 -15.04
CA ASN A 796 -9.85 56.85 -13.86
C ASN A 796 -11.31 57.24 -14.22
N GLU A 797 -11.71 57.05 -15.48
CA GLU A 797 -13.02 57.44 -16.00
C GLU A 797 -14.06 56.32 -15.84
N ASN A 798 -15.28 56.71 -15.47
CA ASN A 798 -16.40 55.79 -15.29
C ASN A 798 -16.97 55.36 -16.65
N LYS A 799 -17.14 54.05 -16.90
CA LYS A 799 -17.62 53.49 -18.19
C LYS A 799 -19.10 53.74 -18.51
N GLY A 800 -19.78 54.65 -17.80
CA GLY A 800 -21.17 55.03 -18.03
C GLY A 800 -22.21 53.96 -17.64
N PHE A 801 -21.80 52.95 -16.87
CA PHE A 801 -22.69 51.94 -16.30
C PHE A 801 -22.23 51.42 -14.93
N ALA A 802 -23.18 50.87 -14.17
CA ALA A 802 -22.96 50.25 -12.87
C ALA A 802 -23.89 49.05 -12.66
N PHE A 803 -23.60 48.24 -11.64
CA PHE A 803 -24.47 47.17 -11.16
C PHE A 803 -24.93 47.46 -9.73
N VAL A 804 -26.21 47.22 -9.44
CA VAL A 804 -26.82 47.46 -8.11
C VAL A 804 -27.46 46.17 -7.61
N THR A 805 -27.01 45.69 -6.45
CA THR A 805 -27.55 44.46 -5.84
C THR A 805 -28.61 44.83 -4.80
N PHE A 806 -29.87 44.51 -5.09
CA PHE A 806 -30.97 44.67 -4.15
C PHE A 806 -31.04 43.48 -3.18
N ARG A 807 -31.70 43.66 -2.03
CA ARG A 807 -31.88 42.60 -1.01
C ARG A 807 -32.72 41.41 -1.51
N ASN A 808 -33.71 41.69 -2.36
CA ASN A 808 -34.67 40.72 -2.90
C ASN A 808 -34.91 40.99 -4.40
N VAL A 809 -35.22 39.94 -5.15
CA VAL A 809 -35.58 40.03 -6.59
C VAL A 809 -36.76 40.97 -6.83
N ASP A 810 -37.79 40.96 -5.97
CA ASP A 810 -38.95 41.87 -6.10
C ASP A 810 -38.58 43.35 -6.07
N LEU A 811 -37.52 43.71 -5.33
CA LEU A 811 -37.03 45.08 -5.23
C LEU A 811 -36.21 45.45 -6.47
N ALA A 812 -35.44 44.51 -7.03
CA ALA A 812 -34.76 44.68 -8.31
C ALA A 812 -35.76 44.90 -9.45
N SER A 813 -36.83 44.10 -9.54
CA SER A 813 -37.91 44.29 -10.53
C SER A 813 -38.60 45.65 -10.36
N LYS A 814 -39.05 45.99 -9.15
CA LYS A 814 -39.69 47.29 -8.85
C LYS A 814 -38.77 48.49 -9.10
N ALA A 815 -37.45 48.32 -9.00
CA ALA A 815 -36.48 49.35 -9.35
C ALA A 815 -36.32 49.50 -10.87
N ILE A 816 -36.26 48.39 -11.62
CA ILE A 816 -36.26 48.42 -13.09
C ILE A 816 -37.50 49.13 -13.62
N ASP A 817 -38.70 48.74 -13.15
CA ASP A 817 -39.97 49.31 -13.61
C ASP A 817 -40.10 50.82 -13.34
N LYS A 818 -39.47 51.33 -12.27
CA LYS A 818 -39.54 52.74 -11.86
C LYS A 818 -38.42 53.61 -12.42
N LEU A 819 -37.23 53.07 -12.65
CA LEU A 819 -36.03 53.85 -12.99
C LEU A 819 -35.66 53.75 -14.48
N ASN A 820 -36.12 52.74 -15.21
CA ASN A 820 -35.78 52.56 -16.62
C ASN A 820 -36.35 53.71 -17.50
N ASN A 821 -35.49 54.34 -18.29
CA ASN A 821 -35.74 55.53 -19.12
C ASN A 821 -36.03 56.84 -18.34
N THR A 822 -35.84 56.87 -17.02
CA THR A 822 -35.83 58.12 -16.24
C THR A 822 -34.61 58.98 -16.58
N GLU A 823 -34.67 60.27 -16.25
CA GLU A 823 -33.60 61.23 -16.55
C GLU A 823 -32.82 61.59 -15.28
N PHE A 824 -31.49 61.44 -15.35
CA PHE A 824 -30.56 61.64 -14.25
C PHE A 824 -29.37 62.49 -14.72
N LYS A 825 -29.17 63.66 -14.09
CA LYS A 825 -28.15 64.67 -14.46
C LYS A 825 -28.06 64.93 -15.98
N GLY A 826 -29.21 65.02 -16.66
CA GLY A 826 -29.31 65.33 -18.10
C GLY A 826 -29.00 64.17 -19.06
N LYS A 827 -28.94 62.92 -18.58
CA LYS A 827 -28.94 61.72 -19.43
C LYS A 827 -30.02 60.74 -18.99
N ARG A 828 -30.58 59.98 -19.94
CA ARG A 828 -31.59 58.95 -19.63
C ARG A 828 -30.90 57.66 -19.23
N ILE A 829 -31.20 57.16 -18.03
CA ILE A 829 -30.65 55.90 -17.53
C ILE A 829 -31.50 54.72 -18.01
N LYS A 830 -30.84 53.60 -18.32
CA LYS A 830 -31.46 52.34 -18.75
C LYS A 830 -31.22 51.28 -17.69
N CYS A 831 -32.29 50.80 -17.07
CA CYS A 831 -32.24 49.74 -16.06
C CYS A 831 -32.69 48.41 -16.69
N SER A 832 -31.95 47.34 -16.45
CA SER A 832 -32.30 45.99 -16.89
C SER A 832 -31.76 44.94 -15.91
N THR A 833 -32.30 43.72 -15.96
CA THR A 833 -31.77 42.60 -15.16
C THR A 833 -30.31 42.31 -15.51
N SER A 834 -29.49 42.04 -14.50
CA SER A 834 -28.13 41.54 -14.68
C SER A 834 -28.15 40.07 -15.15
N GLN A 835 -27.23 39.68 -16.02
CA GLN A 835 -27.02 38.27 -16.36
C GLN A 835 -26.21 37.59 -15.24
N SER A 836 -26.86 37.35 -14.10
CA SER A 836 -26.23 36.71 -12.94
C SER A 836 -25.79 35.29 -13.27
N LYS A 837 -24.48 35.04 -13.29
CA LYS A 837 -23.92 33.69 -13.41
C LYS A 837 -24.17 32.94 -12.11
N HIS A 838 -25.01 31.90 -12.15
CA HIS A 838 -25.43 31.13 -10.97
C HIS A 838 -25.54 29.63 -11.24
N ARG A 839 -25.20 29.18 -12.46
CA ARG A 839 -25.30 27.79 -12.92
C ARG A 839 -23.96 27.30 -13.43
N LEU A 840 -23.46 26.20 -12.86
CA LEU A 840 -22.26 25.52 -13.31
C LEU A 840 -22.63 24.34 -14.23
N PHE A 841 -21.74 24.05 -15.16
CA PHE A 841 -21.62 22.75 -15.83
C PHE A 841 -20.50 21.97 -15.15
N LEU A 842 -20.76 20.71 -14.83
CA LEU A 842 -19.81 19.79 -14.21
C LEU A 842 -19.70 18.54 -15.09
N GLY A 843 -18.61 18.44 -15.84
CA GLY A 843 -18.29 17.32 -16.73
C GLY A 843 -17.31 16.33 -16.10
N ASN A 844 -17.18 15.16 -16.74
CA ASN A 844 -16.38 14.02 -16.32
C ASN A 844 -16.89 13.31 -15.04
N VAL A 845 -18.20 13.39 -14.78
CA VAL A 845 -18.87 12.67 -13.68
C VAL A 845 -18.80 11.15 -13.96
N PRO A 846 -18.48 10.29 -12.96
CA PRO A 846 -18.51 8.83 -13.13
C PRO A 846 -19.88 8.31 -13.55
N ARG A 847 -19.94 7.42 -14.55
CA ARG A 847 -21.21 6.97 -15.19
C ARG A 847 -22.12 6.11 -14.31
N ASN A 848 -21.58 5.61 -13.20
CA ASN A 848 -22.27 4.82 -12.18
C ASN A 848 -22.87 5.67 -11.05
N TRP A 849 -22.55 6.96 -10.95
CA TRP A 849 -23.10 7.84 -9.91
C TRP A 849 -24.58 8.17 -10.14
N GLU A 850 -25.32 8.18 -9.05
CA GLU A 850 -26.71 8.61 -8.94
C GLU A 850 -26.80 10.14 -8.68
N LEU A 851 -28.02 10.65 -8.51
CA LEU A 851 -28.25 12.08 -8.23
C LEU A 851 -27.80 12.46 -6.81
N GLU A 852 -27.83 11.52 -5.87
CA GLU A 852 -27.58 11.78 -4.45
C GLU A 852 -26.07 11.81 -4.12
N ASP A 853 -25.28 10.90 -4.69
CA ASP A 853 -23.81 10.88 -4.55
C ASP A 853 -23.21 12.22 -5.00
N LEU A 854 -23.61 12.65 -6.21
CA LEU A 854 -23.17 13.92 -6.78
C LEU A 854 -23.62 15.11 -5.93
N ARG A 855 -24.79 15.02 -5.30
CA ARG A 855 -25.32 16.07 -4.43
C ARG A 855 -24.52 16.17 -3.11
N LYS A 856 -24.11 15.06 -2.48
CA LYS A 856 -23.25 15.05 -1.28
C LYS A 856 -21.97 15.87 -1.54
N VAL A 857 -21.21 15.44 -2.55
CA VAL A 857 -19.92 16.04 -2.95
C VAL A 857 -20.05 17.52 -3.37
N VAL A 858 -21.11 17.89 -4.07
CA VAL A 858 -21.31 19.27 -4.56
C VAL A 858 -21.75 20.24 -3.45
N MET A 859 -22.48 19.78 -2.43
CA MET A 859 -22.84 20.59 -1.26
C MET A 859 -21.66 20.79 -0.30
N GLU A 860 -20.79 19.79 -0.18
CA GLU A 860 -19.54 19.84 0.58
C GLU A 860 -18.54 20.86 -0.05
N ALA A 861 -18.39 20.80 -1.38
CA ALA A 861 -17.54 21.68 -2.16
C ALA A 861 -17.95 23.17 -2.12
N GLY A 862 -19.20 23.49 -1.76
CA GLY A 862 -19.57 24.87 -1.41
C GLY A 862 -21.05 25.11 -1.11
N PRO A 863 -21.34 26.13 -0.29
CA PRO A 863 -22.67 26.36 0.26
C PRO A 863 -23.65 26.91 -0.77
N GLY A 864 -24.96 26.69 -0.55
CA GLY A 864 -26.03 27.34 -1.30
C GLY A 864 -26.39 26.68 -2.64
N VAL A 865 -26.19 25.37 -2.79
CA VAL A 865 -26.73 24.58 -3.90
C VAL A 865 -28.27 24.59 -3.86
N THR A 866 -28.94 24.97 -4.95
CA THR A 866 -30.42 25.00 -5.03
C THR A 866 -31.00 23.89 -5.90
N ALA A 867 -30.30 23.46 -6.96
CA ALA A 867 -30.70 22.31 -7.77
C ALA A 867 -29.49 21.60 -8.41
N VAL A 868 -29.63 20.30 -8.67
CA VAL A 868 -28.68 19.48 -9.42
C VAL A 868 -29.44 18.74 -10.53
N GLU A 869 -28.98 18.87 -11.78
CA GLU A 869 -29.61 18.31 -12.97
C GLU A 869 -28.62 17.33 -13.64
N LEU A 870 -28.59 16.09 -13.14
CA LEU A 870 -27.79 14.99 -13.69
C LEU A 870 -28.48 14.39 -14.93
N VAL A 871 -27.84 14.46 -16.10
CA VAL A 871 -28.48 14.06 -17.36
C VAL A 871 -28.28 12.56 -17.60
N LYS A 872 -29.35 11.77 -17.48
CA LYS A 872 -29.39 10.33 -17.84
C LYS A 872 -29.67 10.13 -19.35
N ASP A 873 -29.30 8.97 -19.90
CA ASP A 873 -29.64 8.61 -21.29
C ASP A 873 -31.09 8.06 -21.37
N MET A 874 -31.69 8.11 -22.56
CA MET A 874 -33.02 7.53 -22.84
C MET A 874 -32.94 6.07 -23.31
N LYS A 875 -31.74 5.54 -23.57
CA LYS A 875 -31.50 4.16 -24.01
C LYS A 875 -30.84 3.26 -22.96
N THR A 876 -30.20 3.86 -21.96
CA THR A 876 -29.52 3.17 -20.85
C THR A 876 -29.74 3.99 -19.57
N SER A 877 -29.95 3.32 -18.44
CA SER A 877 -30.29 3.98 -17.16
C SER A 877 -29.14 4.82 -16.56
N ASN A 878 -27.97 4.80 -17.17
CA ASN A 878 -26.74 5.43 -16.69
C ASN A 878 -26.73 6.94 -16.97
N ASN A 879 -25.90 7.67 -16.23
CA ASN A 879 -25.70 9.10 -16.51
C ASN A 879 -24.77 9.32 -17.72
N ARG A 880 -24.89 10.50 -18.36
CA ARG A 880 -24.14 10.87 -19.57
C ARG A 880 -22.75 11.46 -19.30
N GLY A 881 -22.25 11.35 -18.07
CA GLY A 881 -20.93 11.85 -17.65
C GLY A 881 -20.87 13.36 -17.38
N PHE A 882 -22.01 14.03 -17.26
CA PHE A 882 -22.09 15.45 -16.90
C PHE A 882 -23.40 15.81 -16.20
N ALA A 883 -23.36 16.90 -15.42
CA ALA A 883 -24.50 17.49 -14.74
C ALA A 883 -24.46 19.03 -14.82
N PHE A 884 -25.56 19.65 -14.43
CA PHE A 884 -25.60 21.07 -14.13
C PHE A 884 -25.96 21.30 -12.67
N ILE A 885 -25.45 22.39 -12.09
CA ILE A 885 -25.70 22.75 -10.68
C ILE A 885 -26.15 24.21 -10.66
N ASP A 886 -27.34 24.47 -10.14
CA ASP A 886 -27.84 25.82 -9.87
C ASP A 886 -27.53 26.19 -8.42
N TYR A 887 -27.06 27.42 -8.18
CA TYR A 887 -26.72 27.98 -6.87
C TYR A 887 -27.59 29.19 -6.53
N TYR A 888 -27.78 29.40 -5.23
CA TYR A 888 -28.55 30.50 -4.62
C TYR A 888 -28.05 31.89 -5.05
N ASN A 889 -26.73 32.09 -5.16
CA ASN A 889 -26.14 33.33 -5.66
C ASN A 889 -24.81 33.08 -6.41
N ASN A 890 -24.33 34.12 -7.11
CA ASN A 890 -23.11 34.09 -7.93
C ASN A 890 -21.82 33.86 -7.10
N ALA A 891 -21.78 34.33 -5.85
CA ALA A 891 -20.61 34.15 -4.98
C ALA A 891 -20.46 32.69 -4.53
N CYS A 892 -21.56 32.03 -4.15
CA CYS A 892 -21.63 30.59 -3.92
C CYS A 892 -21.16 29.80 -5.14
N ALA A 893 -21.64 30.15 -6.34
CA ALA A 893 -21.26 29.47 -7.59
C ALA A 893 -19.77 29.63 -7.92
N GLU A 894 -19.20 30.84 -7.81
CA GLU A 894 -17.77 31.06 -8.11
C GLU A 894 -16.84 30.47 -7.04
N TYR A 895 -17.19 30.52 -5.75
CA TYR A 895 -16.44 29.83 -4.68
C TYR A 895 -16.40 28.32 -4.94
N SER A 896 -17.57 27.70 -5.17
CA SER A 896 -17.67 26.25 -5.39
C SER A 896 -16.95 25.85 -6.68
N ARG A 897 -17.02 26.68 -7.73
CA ARG A 897 -16.26 26.52 -8.97
C ARG A 897 -14.75 26.56 -8.72
N GLN A 898 -14.25 27.48 -7.90
CA GLN A 898 -12.82 27.55 -7.57
C GLN A 898 -12.35 26.35 -6.75
N LYS A 899 -13.13 25.90 -5.75
CA LYS A 899 -12.83 24.71 -4.95
C LYS A 899 -12.82 23.43 -5.81
N MET A 900 -13.81 23.27 -6.70
CA MET A 900 -13.90 22.13 -7.64
C MET A 900 -12.90 22.19 -8.81
N MET A 901 -12.27 23.33 -9.10
CA MET A 901 -11.19 23.47 -10.10
C MET A 901 -9.79 23.16 -9.54
N ASN A 902 -9.67 22.89 -8.24
CA ASN A 902 -8.39 22.55 -7.61
C ASN A 902 -7.86 21.20 -8.11
N PRO A 903 -6.58 21.06 -8.53
CA PRO A 903 -6.02 19.78 -9.00
C PRO A 903 -5.95 18.67 -7.93
N LYS A 904 -6.21 18.95 -6.65
CA LYS A 904 -6.46 17.93 -5.61
C LYS A 904 -7.91 17.38 -5.60
N PHE A 905 -8.89 18.15 -6.08
CA PHE A 905 -10.31 17.76 -6.02
C PHE A 905 -10.66 16.68 -7.07
N ARG A 906 -11.53 15.72 -6.71
CA ARG A 906 -11.86 14.55 -7.54
C ARG A 906 -13.34 14.18 -7.41
N LEU A 907 -13.89 13.57 -8.46
CA LEU A 907 -15.17 12.87 -8.46
C LEU A 907 -14.89 11.36 -8.59
N GLY A 908 -14.72 10.67 -7.45
CA GLY A 908 -14.12 9.33 -7.44
C GLY A 908 -12.70 9.39 -7.99
N ASN A 909 -12.39 8.62 -9.04
CA ASN A 909 -11.07 8.65 -9.68
C ASN A 909 -10.93 9.75 -10.75
N ASN A 910 -12.00 10.49 -11.08
CA ASN A 910 -12.00 11.46 -12.17
C ASN A 910 -11.65 12.88 -11.71
N ALA A 911 -10.81 13.59 -12.47
CA ALA A 911 -10.71 15.05 -12.38
C ALA A 911 -11.91 15.69 -13.10
N PRO A 912 -12.72 16.54 -12.42
CA PRO A 912 -13.89 17.17 -13.03
C PRO A 912 -13.54 18.29 -14.01
N THR A 913 -14.43 18.53 -14.97
CA THR A 913 -14.39 19.71 -15.86
C THR A 913 -15.45 20.71 -15.43
N VAL A 914 -15.05 21.81 -14.78
CA VAL A 914 -15.99 22.81 -14.23
C VAL A 914 -16.00 24.06 -15.10
N SER A 915 -17.18 24.46 -15.57
CA SER A 915 -17.37 25.70 -16.35
C SER A 915 -18.68 26.39 -16.00
N TRP A 916 -18.83 27.63 -16.46
CA TRP A 916 -20.13 28.31 -16.43
C TRP A 916 -21.05 27.68 -17.47
N ALA A 917 -22.27 27.33 -17.07
CA ALA A 917 -23.29 26.88 -18.02
C ALA A 917 -23.88 28.07 -18.79
N ASP A 918 -24.19 27.87 -20.06
CA ASP A 918 -24.97 28.84 -20.83
C ASP A 918 -26.34 29.07 -20.16
N PRO A 919 -26.83 30.31 -20.09
CA PRO A 919 -28.18 30.58 -19.57
C PRO A 919 -29.22 29.87 -20.44
N LYS A 920 -30.13 29.12 -19.81
CA LYS A 920 -31.30 28.55 -20.50
C LYS A 920 -32.06 29.69 -21.18
N ASN A 921 -32.05 29.72 -22.52
CA ASN A 921 -32.68 30.77 -23.32
C ASN A 921 -34.19 30.84 -23.05
N ALA A 922 -34.61 31.73 -22.16
CA ALA A 922 -36.00 32.12 -21.98
C ALA A 922 -36.47 32.85 -23.26
N ASP A 923 -37.31 32.16 -24.04
CA ASP A 923 -37.97 32.63 -25.26
C ASP A 923 -37.15 33.52 -26.21
N SER A 924 -36.44 32.88 -27.15
CA SER A 924 -35.92 33.59 -28.33
C SER A 924 -37.04 34.36 -29.02
N SER A 925 -36.86 35.66 -29.27
CA SER A 925 -37.90 36.58 -29.74
C SER A 925 -38.66 36.18 -31.02
N ALA A 926 -38.11 35.26 -31.81
CA ALA A 926 -38.80 34.63 -32.95
C ALA A 926 -40.00 33.73 -32.54
N SER A 927 -39.98 33.09 -31.37
CA SER A 927 -41.10 32.26 -30.88
C SER A 927 -42.36 33.11 -30.63
N SER A 928 -42.16 34.37 -30.22
CA SER A 928 -43.20 35.36 -29.88
C SER A 928 -43.97 35.92 -31.07
N GLN A 929 -43.48 35.77 -32.30
CA GLN A 929 -44.15 36.25 -33.51
C GLN A 929 -44.95 35.17 -34.26
N VAL A 930 -44.78 33.89 -33.91
CA VAL A 930 -45.49 32.78 -34.55
C VAL A 930 -47.01 32.90 -34.32
N LYS A 931 -47.77 32.91 -35.42
CA LYS A 931 -49.24 32.87 -35.47
C LYS A 931 -49.81 31.51 -35.94
N ALA A 932 -48.94 30.51 -36.12
CA ALA A 932 -49.31 29.22 -36.69
C ALA A 932 -49.11 28.07 -35.69
N ILE A 933 -50.07 27.15 -35.68
CA ILE A 933 -49.96 25.86 -34.98
C ILE A 933 -49.55 24.76 -35.96
N TYR A 934 -48.82 23.79 -35.44
CA TYR A 934 -48.39 22.57 -36.09
C TYR A 934 -49.16 21.40 -35.47
N VAL A 935 -49.84 20.62 -36.32
CA VAL A 935 -50.75 19.54 -35.90
C VAL A 935 -50.20 18.22 -36.43
N LYS A 936 -49.97 17.25 -35.53
CA LYS A 936 -49.54 15.88 -35.86
C LYS A 936 -50.68 14.87 -35.66
N ASN A 937 -50.42 13.64 -36.12
CA ASN A 937 -51.30 12.47 -35.96
C ASN A 937 -52.66 12.63 -36.66
N LEU A 938 -52.66 13.23 -37.85
CA LEU A 938 -53.86 13.40 -38.67
C LEU A 938 -54.27 12.08 -39.34
N PRO A 939 -55.56 11.72 -39.35
CA PRO A 939 -56.09 10.62 -40.15
C PRO A 939 -55.72 10.68 -41.64
N LYS A 940 -55.66 9.51 -42.29
CA LYS A 940 -55.29 9.40 -43.72
C LYS A 940 -56.18 10.25 -44.63
N ASN A 941 -57.47 10.36 -44.32
CA ASN A 941 -58.46 11.02 -45.16
C ASN A 941 -58.69 12.51 -44.82
N THR A 942 -57.98 13.08 -43.84
CA THR A 942 -58.23 14.46 -43.39
C THR A 942 -58.02 15.49 -44.51
N THR A 943 -59.06 16.29 -44.77
CA THR A 943 -59.04 17.38 -45.74
C THR A 943 -58.68 18.73 -45.09
N GLN A 944 -58.36 19.71 -45.92
CA GLN A 944 -58.02 21.07 -45.47
C GLN A 944 -59.19 21.74 -44.73
N ASP A 945 -60.42 21.53 -45.20
CA ASP A 945 -61.63 22.17 -44.65
C ASP A 945 -62.08 21.54 -43.32
N GLN A 946 -61.84 20.24 -43.11
CA GLN A 946 -62.06 19.61 -41.81
C GLN A 946 -61.17 20.23 -40.72
N LEU A 947 -59.89 20.46 -41.04
CA LEU A 947 -58.97 21.16 -40.13
C LEU A 947 -59.30 22.63 -39.95
N LYS A 948 -59.82 23.32 -40.99
CA LYS A 948 -60.32 24.68 -40.82
C LYS A 948 -61.47 24.71 -39.82
N LYS A 949 -62.53 23.92 -40.05
CA LYS A 949 -63.71 23.86 -39.17
C LYS A 949 -63.37 23.50 -37.72
N LEU A 950 -62.42 22.58 -37.49
CA LEU A 950 -62.02 22.17 -36.13
C LEU A 950 -61.40 23.32 -35.32
N PHE A 951 -60.70 24.26 -35.97
CA PHE A 951 -59.92 25.30 -35.30
C PHE A 951 -60.45 26.73 -35.47
N GLU A 952 -61.35 26.98 -36.43
CA GLU A 952 -61.93 28.28 -36.75
C GLU A 952 -62.69 28.92 -35.58
N HIS A 953 -63.25 28.11 -34.67
CA HIS A 953 -63.88 28.57 -33.43
C HIS A 953 -62.94 29.27 -32.44
N TYR A 954 -61.62 29.07 -32.55
CA TYR A 954 -60.62 29.77 -31.72
C TYR A 954 -60.18 31.12 -32.32
N GLY A 955 -60.51 31.37 -33.59
CA GLY A 955 -60.30 32.62 -34.31
C GLY A 955 -60.03 32.40 -35.80
N GLU A 956 -59.97 33.50 -36.54
CA GLU A 956 -59.91 33.49 -38.01
C GLU A 956 -58.62 32.84 -38.54
N ILE A 957 -58.79 31.87 -39.44
CA ILE A 957 -57.71 31.10 -40.07
C ILE A 957 -57.38 31.69 -41.45
N THR A 958 -56.17 32.21 -41.60
CA THR A 958 -55.67 32.77 -42.87
C THR A 958 -55.25 31.70 -43.86
N LYS A 959 -54.71 30.57 -43.37
CA LYS A 959 -54.20 29.48 -44.22
C LYS A 959 -54.15 28.16 -43.46
N VAL A 960 -54.56 27.08 -44.10
CA VAL A 960 -54.24 25.71 -43.68
C VAL A 960 -53.35 25.09 -44.75
N VAL A 961 -52.37 24.28 -44.35
CA VAL A 961 -51.45 23.59 -45.27
C VAL A 961 -51.30 22.13 -44.86
N LEU A 962 -51.57 21.22 -45.80
CA LEU A 962 -51.35 19.78 -45.66
C LEU A 962 -50.27 19.33 -46.65
N PRO A 963 -49.00 19.20 -46.23
CA PRO A 963 -47.95 18.64 -47.08
C PRO A 963 -48.31 17.21 -47.54
N PRO A 964 -47.96 16.81 -48.78
CA PRO A 964 -48.12 15.43 -49.22
C PRO A 964 -47.20 14.51 -48.40
N ALA A 965 -47.73 13.37 -47.97
CA ALA A 965 -46.97 12.39 -47.19
C ALA A 965 -45.87 11.75 -48.07
N LYS A 966 -44.67 11.59 -47.50
CA LYS A 966 -43.58 10.84 -48.14
C LYS A 966 -43.81 9.34 -47.92
N SER A 967 -43.57 8.54 -48.96
CA SER A 967 -43.74 7.09 -48.95
C SER A 967 -43.02 6.47 -47.75
N GLY A 968 -43.76 5.73 -46.92
CA GLY A 968 -43.26 5.07 -45.70
C GLY A 968 -43.64 5.72 -44.36
N GLN A 969 -44.23 6.92 -44.32
CA GLN A 969 -44.66 7.57 -43.05
C GLN A 969 -46.18 7.79 -42.93
N GLU A 970 -46.98 6.81 -43.37
CA GLU A 970 -48.45 6.94 -43.47
C GLU A 970 -49.21 7.11 -42.14
N LYS A 971 -48.59 6.80 -40.99
CA LYS A 971 -49.21 6.97 -39.66
C LYS A 971 -49.03 8.37 -39.06
N ASN A 972 -48.07 9.15 -39.56
CA ASN A 972 -47.68 10.43 -38.96
C ASN A 972 -47.95 11.61 -39.91
N ARG A 973 -49.17 11.73 -40.44
CA ARG A 973 -49.54 12.87 -41.30
C ARG A 973 -49.61 14.15 -40.46
N ILE A 974 -49.15 15.25 -41.07
CA ILE A 974 -48.95 16.56 -40.42
C ILE A 974 -49.69 17.67 -41.17
N GLY A 975 -50.05 18.72 -40.45
CA GLY A 975 -50.67 19.93 -40.99
C GLY A 975 -50.24 21.18 -40.25
N PHE A 976 -50.42 22.34 -40.90
CA PHE A 976 -50.15 23.65 -40.33
C PHE A 976 -51.40 24.52 -40.47
N VAL A 977 -51.78 25.22 -39.40
CA VAL A 977 -52.93 26.14 -39.36
C VAL A 977 -52.43 27.51 -38.92
N HIS A 978 -52.57 28.51 -39.79
CA HIS A 978 -52.12 29.89 -39.58
C HIS A 978 -53.33 30.76 -39.21
N PHE A 979 -53.29 31.40 -38.06
CA PHE A 979 -54.32 32.35 -37.61
C PHE A 979 -53.98 33.79 -38.00
N THR A 980 -54.99 34.68 -38.03
CA THR A 980 -54.79 36.13 -38.11
C THR A 980 -54.06 36.68 -36.88
N GLU A 981 -54.32 36.10 -35.70
CA GLU A 981 -53.73 36.49 -34.42
C GLU A 981 -52.97 35.36 -33.71
N ARG A 982 -51.95 35.73 -32.93
CA ARG A 982 -51.27 34.83 -31.99
C ARG A 982 -52.18 34.41 -30.83
N SER A 983 -53.15 35.25 -30.45
CA SER A 983 -54.11 34.99 -29.37
C SER A 983 -54.84 33.66 -29.60
N SER A 984 -55.33 33.42 -30.81
CA SER A 984 -56.02 32.19 -31.23
C SER A 984 -55.12 30.96 -31.21
N ALA A 985 -53.89 31.07 -31.74
CA ALA A 985 -52.91 29.98 -31.67
C ALA A 985 -52.61 29.58 -30.21
N MET A 986 -52.53 30.55 -29.29
CA MET A 986 -52.32 30.28 -27.86
C MET A 986 -53.58 29.74 -27.16
N LYS A 987 -54.79 30.08 -27.61
CA LYS A 987 -56.04 29.48 -27.08
C LYS A 987 -56.11 27.98 -27.37
N VAL A 988 -55.75 27.55 -28.59
CA VAL A 988 -55.71 26.12 -28.96
C VAL A 988 -54.74 25.34 -28.08
N LEU A 989 -53.58 25.91 -27.75
CA LEU A 989 -52.55 25.25 -26.93
C LEU A 989 -52.80 25.33 -25.41
N LYS A 990 -53.70 26.20 -24.95
CA LYS A 990 -54.14 26.29 -23.55
C LYS A 990 -55.40 25.47 -23.25
N ASN A 991 -56.05 24.89 -24.26
CA ASN A 991 -57.18 23.99 -24.02
C ASN A 991 -56.68 22.69 -23.37
N THR A 992 -57.30 22.27 -22.28
CA THR A 992 -56.97 21.03 -21.57
C THR A 992 -57.58 19.79 -22.21
N GLU A 993 -58.60 19.95 -23.07
CA GLU A 993 -59.22 18.85 -23.79
C GLU A 993 -58.40 18.43 -25.03
N LYS A 994 -58.22 17.11 -25.18
CA LYS A 994 -57.49 16.51 -26.31
C LYS A 994 -58.37 16.46 -27.56
N TYR A 995 -58.06 17.31 -28.55
CA TYR A 995 -58.68 17.33 -29.87
C TYR A 995 -58.73 15.93 -30.51
N LYS A 996 -59.90 15.57 -31.05
CA LYS A 996 -60.10 14.30 -31.78
C LYS A 996 -60.69 14.54 -33.16
N LEU A 997 -60.21 13.81 -34.16
CA LEU A 997 -60.78 13.76 -35.51
C LEU A 997 -60.78 12.29 -35.99
N ASP A 998 -61.92 11.82 -36.49
CA ASP A 998 -62.15 10.42 -36.90
C ASP A 998 -61.64 9.38 -35.87
N GLY A 999 -61.87 9.67 -34.58
CA GLY A 999 -61.45 8.84 -33.44
C GLY A 999 -59.97 8.98 -33.02
N GLN A 1000 -59.10 9.57 -33.84
CA GLN A 1000 -57.69 9.77 -33.50
C GLN A 1000 -57.48 11.08 -32.71
N VAL A 1001 -56.63 11.03 -31.69
CA VAL A 1001 -56.22 12.21 -30.91
C VAL A 1001 -55.14 12.98 -31.66
N LEU A 1002 -55.34 14.29 -31.85
CA LEU A 1002 -54.39 15.18 -32.50
C LEU A 1002 -53.42 15.81 -31.50
N GLU A 1003 -52.14 15.92 -31.86
CA GLU A 1003 -51.13 16.61 -31.05
C GLU A 1003 -50.82 17.98 -31.67
N CYS A 1004 -51.02 19.06 -30.91
CA CYS A 1004 -50.82 20.43 -31.39
C CYS A 1004 -49.64 21.11 -30.68
N SER A 1005 -48.79 21.82 -31.42
CA SER A 1005 -47.75 22.70 -30.88
C SER A 1005 -47.69 24.02 -31.65
N LEU A 1006 -46.92 25.01 -31.16
CA LEU A 1006 -46.50 26.13 -32.00
C LEU A 1006 -45.67 25.60 -33.19
N ALA A 1007 -45.86 26.18 -34.37
CA ALA A 1007 -45.03 25.89 -35.53
C ALA A 1007 -43.66 26.59 -35.39
N LYS A 1008 -42.59 25.99 -35.94
CA LYS A 1008 -41.30 26.67 -36.04
C LYS A 1008 -41.36 27.72 -37.17
N PRO A 1009 -40.88 28.96 -36.96
CA PRO A 1009 -40.86 29.97 -38.01
C PRO A 1009 -39.95 29.53 -39.16
N GLN A 1010 -40.42 29.70 -40.40
CA GLN A 1010 -39.60 29.54 -41.60
C GLN A 1010 -38.94 30.87 -41.93
N ALA A 1011 -37.66 30.85 -42.33
CA ALA A 1011 -36.97 32.02 -42.86
C ALA A 1011 -37.27 32.16 -44.36
N ASP A 1012 -37.58 33.38 -44.81
CA ASP A 1012 -37.92 33.64 -46.21
C ASP A 1012 -36.74 33.38 -47.15
N GLN A 1013 -36.96 32.51 -48.14
CA GLN A 1013 -36.07 32.36 -49.29
C GLN A 1013 -36.57 33.21 -50.46
N LYS A 1014 -36.03 34.42 -50.63
CA LYS A 1014 -35.95 35.05 -51.95
C LYS A 1014 -34.76 34.46 -52.70
N SER A 1015 -35.02 33.91 -53.89
CA SER A 1015 -34.03 33.26 -54.76
C SER A 1015 -34.39 33.51 -56.23
N VAL A 1016 -33.58 32.93 -57.15
CA VAL A 1016 -33.50 33.25 -58.59
C VAL A 1016 -32.78 34.59 -58.86
N GLY A 1017 -31.69 34.66 -59.65
CA GLY A 1017 -30.94 33.61 -60.37
C GLY A 1017 -30.30 34.14 -61.67
N VAL A 1018 -29.55 33.40 -62.50
CA VAL A 1018 -28.99 32.03 -62.45
C VAL A 1018 -27.76 31.96 -63.39
N SER A 1019 -26.63 31.35 -62.98
CA SER A 1019 -25.76 30.48 -63.81
C SER A 1019 -24.50 30.02 -63.05
N ASN A 1020 -24.04 28.76 -63.06
CA ASN A 1020 -24.65 27.51 -63.55
C ASN A 1020 -23.97 26.25 -62.95
N LEU A 1021 -24.77 25.33 -62.34
CA LEU A 1021 -24.51 23.88 -62.08
C LEU A 1021 -23.31 23.47 -61.17
N PRO A 1022 -23.26 22.22 -60.62
CA PRO A 1022 -24.27 21.14 -60.50
C PRO A 1022 -24.61 20.78 -59.01
N LYS A 1023 -24.98 19.51 -58.71
CA LYS A 1023 -25.61 19.02 -57.45
C LYS A 1023 -24.78 17.91 -56.74
N SER A 1024 -25.15 17.60 -55.48
CA SER A 1024 -24.94 16.31 -54.76
C SER A 1024 -23.50 15.97 -54.32
N ARG A 1025 -23.23 15.15 -53.27
CA ARG A 1025 -24.00 14.65 -52.09
C ARG A 1025 -23.00 13.96 -51.11
N LEU A 1026 -23.46 13.58 -49.91
CA LEU A 1026 -22.83 12.66 -48.91
C LEU A 1026 -21.79 13.23 -47.91
N LEU A 1027 -21.95 12.79 -46.65
CA LEU A 1027 -20.93 12.53 -45.61
C LEU A 1027 -20.42 11.07 -45.82
N PRO A 1028 -19.20 10.62 -45.38
CA PRO A 1028 -18.73 10.73 -43.99
C PRO A 1028 -17.18 10.67 -43.70
N SER A 1029 -16.84 10.68 -42.39
CA SER A 1029 -15.71 9.99 -41.71
C SER A 1029 -14.21 10.29 -41.97
N TYR A 1030 -13.50 10.61 -40.86
CA TYR A 1030 -12.07 10.31 -40.55
C TYR A 1030 -11.00 10.95 -41.51
N PRO A 1031 -9.66 10.75 -41.34
CA PRO A 1031 -8.86 11.54 -40.37
C PRO A 1031 -7.47 12.03 -40.86
N ALA A 1032 -6.64 12.54 -39.92
CA ALA A 1032 -5.18 12.70 -39.94
C ALA A 1032 -4.56 13.84 -40.80
N GLY A 1033 -3.33 14.27 -40.45
CA GLY A 1033 -2.55 15.22 -41.26
C GLY A 1033 -1.53 16.11 -40.51
N VAL A 1034 -0.29 15.64 -40.43
CA VAL A 1034 0.96 16.29 -39.94
C VAL A 1034 1.30 17.65 -40.60
N GLY A 1035 1.98 18.56 -39.87
CA GLY A 1035 3.17 19.26 -40.43
C GLY A 1035 3.36 20.77 -40.22
N TYR A 1036 4.58 21.15 -39.80
CA TYR A 1036 5.29 22.45 -39.94
C TYR A 1036 4.62 23.76 -39.46
N GLY A 1037 5.30 24.74 -38.84
CA GLY A 1037 6.68 24.83 -38.35
C GLY A 1037 7.65 25.64 -39.22
N LEU A 1038 7.74 26.98 -39.02
CA LEU A 1038 8.83 27.93 -39.37
C LEU A 1038 8.37 29.37 -38.98
N VAL A 1039 9.18 30.44 -38.77
CA VAL A 1039 10.49 30.63 -38.10
C VAL A 1039 10.80 32.14 -37.95
N GLY A 1040 11.53 32.52 -36.88
CA GLY A 1040 12.26 33.81 -36.72
C GLY A 1040 11.42 35.06 -36.34
N ASN A 1041 12.00 36.20 -35.90
CA ASN A 1041 13.39 36.60 -35.57
C ASN A 1041 13.33 38.01 -34.91
N THR A 1042 14.25 38.57 -34.09
CA THR A 1042 15.45 38.15 -33.31
C THR A 1042 15.88 39.32 -32.37
N PHE A 1043 16.77 39.09 -31.38
CA PHE A 1043 17.36 40.04 -30.41
C PHE A 1043 16.41 40.62 -29.31
N GLY A 1044 16.84 40.84 -28.06
CA GLY A 1044 18.07 40.40 -27.38
C GLY A 1044 18.41 41.14 -26.06
N VAL A 1045 19.10 40.43 -25.14
CA VAL A 1045 19.97 40.92 -24.03
C VAL A 1045 19.34 41.41 -22.69
N LEU A 1046 19.97 40.94 -21.59
CA LEU A 1046 19.91 41.35 -20.16
C LEU A 1046 18.64 41.12 -19.31
N GLY A 1047 18.87 40.58 -18.10
CA GLY A 1047 17.89 40.48 -17.00
C GLY A 1047 18.03 39.18 -16.18
N ALA A 1048 18.29 39.29 -14.86
CA ALA A 1048 18.37 38.13 -13.95
C ALA A 1048 17.11 38.03 -13.07
N GLY A 1049 16.70 36.82 -12.70
CA GLY A 1049 15.55 36.60 -11.80
C GLY A 1049 15.30 35.12 -11.49
N TYR A 1050 14.87 34.85 -10.25
CA TYR A 1050 14.56 33.52 -9.71
C TYR A 1050 13.53 32.75 -10.54
N GLY A 1051 13.72 31.42 -10.66
CA GLY A 1051 12.74 30.48 -11.20
C GLY A 1051 12.45 29.36 -10.21
N SER A 1052 11.17 29.08 -9.95
CA SER A 1052 10.74 27.99 -9.04
C SER A 1052 10.79 26.64 -9.75
N ALA A 1053 11.13 25.57 -9.01
CA ALA A 1053 11.26 24.23 -9.56
C ALA A 1053 9.88 23.57 -9.77
N GLY A 1054 9.60 23.16 -11.01
CA GLY A 1054 8.45 22.31 -11.34
C GLY A 1054 8.85 20.84 -11.42
N PHE A 1055 7.99 19.96 -10.91
CA PHE A 1055 8.21 18.51 -10.95
C PHE A 1055 8.35 17.97 -12.39
N ALA A 1056 9.33 17.09 -12.60
CA ALA A 1056 9.51 16.32 -13.83
C ALA A 1056 9.63 14.83 -13.50
N GLN A 1057 9.05 13.96 -14.33
CA GLN A 1057 9.20 12.50 -14.19
C GLN A 1057 10.48 12.01 -14.86
N PRO A 1058 11.11 10.93 -14.35
CA PRO A 1058 12.29 10.34 -14.96
C PRO A 1058 11.93 9.63 -16.27
N LEU A 1059 12.53 10.07 -17.38
CA LEU A 1059 12.51 9.33 -18.65
C LEU A 1059 13.90 8.72 -18.88
N ILE A 1060 13.95 7.39 -18.91
CA ILE A 1060 15.15 6.63 -19.26
C ILE A 1060 15.36 6.75 -20.77
N TYR A 1061 16.31 7.57 -21.21
CA TYR A 1061 17.31 7.27 -22.27
C TYR A 1061 18.23 8.49 -22.50
N GLY A 1062 19.47 8.22 -22.94
CA GLY A 1062 20.52 9.25 -23.10
C GLY A 1062 20.27 10.27 -24.23
N ARG A 1063 20.96 11.42 -24.15
CA ARG A 1063 20.91 12.48 -25.19
C ARG A 1063 21.48 11.99 -26.53
N GLY A 1064 20.62 11.73 -27.51
CA GLY A 1064 21.01 11.56 -28.91
C GLY A 1064 19.82 11.72 -29.87
N PRO A 1065 20.01 12.26 -31.08
CA PRO A 1065 18.96 12.30 -32.10
C PRO A 1065 18.72 10.89 -32.68
N THR A 1066 17.45 10.50 -32.83
CA THR A 1066 17.08 9.18 -33.37
C THR A 1066 17.26 9.11 -34.90
N PRO A 1067 17.73 7.96 -35.45
CA PRO A 1067 17.83 7.77 -36.90
C PRO A 1067 16.47 7.77 -37.60
N ALA A 1068 16.42 8.32 -38.82
CA ALA A 1068 15.19 8.37 -39.61
C ALA A 1068 14.80 6.99 -40.16
N GLY A 1069 13.50 6.64 -40.05
CA GLY A 1069 12.91 5.46 -40.70
C GLY A 1069 12.52 4.30 -39.77
N MET A 1070 12.92 4.34 -38.49
CA MET A 1070 12.50 3.35 -37.49
C MET A 1070 11.15 3.72 -36.86
N ALA A 1071 10.35 2.72 -36.49
CA ALA A 1071 9.03 2.91 -35.89
C ALA A 1071 8.93 2.26 -34.51
N MET A 1072 8.24 2.94 -33.57
CA MET A 1072 7.94 2.41 -32.24
C MET A 1072 6.68 1.55 -32.30
N MET A 1073 6.81 0.25 -32.01
CA MET A 1073 5.66 -0.65 -31.83
C MET A 1073 5.41 -0.94 -30.35
N PRO A 1074 4.13 -0.91 -29.90
CA PRO A 1074 3.77 -1.36 -28.55
C PRO A 1074 3.96 -2.87 -28.42
N MET A 1075 4.62 -3.30 -27.35
CA MET A 1075 4.79 -4.69 -26.94
C MET A 1075 4.31 -4.84 -25.50
N LEU A 1076 3.54 -5.88 -25.21
CA LEU A 1076 3.16 -6.20 -23.84
C LEU A 1076 4.32 -6.94 -23.17
N LEU A 1077 4.82 -6.39 -22.06
CA LEU A 1077 5.87 -6.98 -21.24
C LEU A 1077 5.27 -8.03 -20.27
N PRO A 1078 6.09 -8.90 -19.65
CA PRO A 1078 5.62 -9.93 -18.70
C PRO A 1078 4.90 -9.37 -17.46
N ASP A 1079 5.14 -8.11 -17.11
CA ASP A 1079 4.46 -7.37 -16.02
C ASP A 1079 3.09 -6.79 -16.44
N GLY A 1080 2.63 -7.08 -17.66
CA GLY A 1080 1.38 -6.57 -18.22
C GLY A 1080 1.42 -5.11 -18.69
N ARG A 1081 2.58 -4.42 -18.65
CA ARG A 1081 2.72 -3.05 -19.15
C ARG A 1081 3.02 -3.02 -20.64
N ILE A 1082 2.65 -1.93 -21.31
CA ILE A 1082 2.95 -1.72 -22.72
C ILE A 1082 4.27 -0.95 -22.83
N GLY A 1083 5.36 -1.68 -23.09
CA GLY A 1083 6.62 -1.12 -23.55
C GLY A 1083 6.53 -0.74 -25.03
N TYR A 1084 7.47 0.09 -25.52
CA TYR A 1084 7.58 0.44 -26.94
C TYR A 1084 8.97 0.09 -27.45
N VAL A 1085 9.03 -0.78 -28.46
CA VAL A 1085 10.29 -1.26 -29.04
C VAL A 1085 10.47 -0.69 -30.45
N LEU A 1086 11.70 -0.32 -30.78
CA LEU A 1086 12.06 0.47 -31.95
C LEU A 1086 12.53 -0.46 -33.09
N GLN A 1087 11.64 -0.72 -34.05
CA GLN A 1087 11.82 -1.78 -35.06
C GLN A 1087 12.37 -1.25 -36.40
N GLN A 1088 13.19 -2.06 -37.08
CA GLN A 1088 13.66 -1.79 -38.45
C GLN A 1088 12.58 -2.13 -39.50
N PRO A 1089 12.51 -1.40 -40.63
CA PRO A 1089 11.57 -1.71 -41.71
C PRO A 1089 11.91 -3.03 -42.43
N GLY A 1090 11.00 -4.00 -42.42
CA GLY A 1090 11.04 -5.15 -43.33
C GLY A 1090 10.67 -6.52 -42.73
N ALA A 1091 10.73 -6.69 -41.41
CA ALA A 1091 10.37 -7.96 -40.77
C ALA A 1091 8.85 -8.16 -40.67
N GLN A 1092 8.34 -9.31 -41.14
CA GLN A 1092 6.94 -9.72 -40.89
C GLN A 1092 6.82 -10.52 -39.58
N PRO A 1093 5.76 -10.30 -38.78
CA PRO A 1093 5.52 -11.08 -37.57
C PRO A 1093 4.87 -12.45 -37.88
N HIS A 1094 5.33 -13.51 -37.22
CA HIS A 1094 4.67 -14.81 -37.22
C HIS A 1094 3.41 -14.79 -36.32
N SER A 1095 2.33 -15.43 -36.78
CA SER A 1095 1.07 -15.53 -36.04
C SER A 1095 0.94 -16.85 -35.26
N PRO A 1096 0.62 -16.83 -33.96
CA PRO A 1096 0.29 -18.05 -33.20
C PRO A 1096 -1.05 -18.67 -33.64
N SER A 1097 -1.14 -20.01 -33.64
CA SER A 1097 -2.36 -20.74 -34.00
C SER A 1097 -3.35 -20.87 -32.84
N SER A 1098 -4.61 -20.49 -33.05
CA SER A 1098 -5.66 -20.54 -32.03
C SER A 1098 -6.24 -21.95 -31.82
N ARG A 1099 -6.11 -22.52 -30.61
CA ARG A 1099 -6.89 -23.70 -30.18
C ARG A 1099 -8.29 -23.26 -29.72
N GLN A 1100 -9.35 -23.72 -30.39
CA GLN A 1100 -10.74 -23.45 -29.98
C GLN A 1100 -11.20 -24.41 -28.87
N ARG A 1101 -11.78 -23.87 -27.80
CA ARG A 1101 -12.71 -24.60 -26.90
C ARG A 1101 -14.07 -24.71 -27.59
N ASN A 1102 -14.68 -25.90 -27.59
CA ASN A 1102 -16.06 -26.10 -28.03
C ASN A 1102 -16.94 -26.57 -26.87
N ASN A 1103 -18.10 -25.95 -26.70
CA ASN A 1103 -19.12 -26.37 -25.73
C ASN A 1103 -19.90 -27.59 -26.25
N SER A 1104 -20.30 -28.49 -25.36
CA SER A 1104 -21.18 -29.62 -25.66
C SER A 1104 -22.59 -29.44 -25.07
N ARG A 1105 -23.63 -29.73 -25.86
CA ARG A 1105 -25.00 -29.99 -25.38
C ARG A 1105 -25.80 -30.79 -26.42
N ASN A 1106 -26.33 -31.94 -25.98
CA ASN A 1106 -27.41 -32.79 -26.54
C ASN A 1106 -27.43 -33.12 -28.05
N GLY A 1107 -27.53 -34.42 -28.39
CA GLY A 1107 -27.71 -34.86 -29.79
C GLY A 1107 -27.75 -36.38 -30.02
N SER A 1108 -28.66 -37.09 -29.37
CA SER A 1108 -28.95 -38.54 -29.48
C SER A 1108 -28.81 -39.23 -30.86
N GLY A 1109 -28.18 -40.42 -30.90
CA GLY A 1109 -28.59 -41.50 -31.83
C GLY A 1109 -27.50 -42.45 -32.37
N GLY A 1110 -27.77 -43.77 -32.37
CA GLY A 1110 -27.35 -44.63 -33.50
C GLY A 1110 -26.19 -45.65 -33.34
N ALA A 1111 -26.45 -46.78 -32.66
CA ALA A 1111 -26.13 -48.16 -33.10
C ALA A 1111 -24.73 -48.60 -33.63
N ASN A 1112 -24.15 -49.57 -32.89
CA ASN A 1112 -23.59 -50.87 -33.34
C ASN A 1112 -22.22 -51.05 -34.06
N ARG A 1113 -21.46 -52.02 -33.50
CA ARG A 1113 -20.73 -53.13 -34.17
C ARG A 1113 -19.34 -52.94 -34.83
N SER A 1114 -18.32 -53.19 -33.99
CA SER A 1114 -17.38 -54.34 -34.06
C SER A 1114 -16.44 -54.61 -35.26
N GLY A 1115 -15.14 -54.70 -34.94
CA GLY A 1115 -14.25 -55.81 -35.38
C GLY A 1115 -13.13 -55.46 -36.39
N GLY A 1116 -12.08 -56.30 -36.46
CA GLY A 1116 -11.23 -56.36 -37.69
C GLY A 1116 -9.69 -56.32 -37.59
N ASN A 1117 -9.09 -56.90 -36.56
CA ASN A 1117 -7.67 -57.32 -36.43
C ASN A 1117 -6.75 -57.48 -37.69
N SER A 1118 -5.46 -57.12 -37.54
CA SER A 1118 -4.23 -57.70 -38.19
C SER A 1118 -3.94 -57.53 -39.71
N GLY A 1119 -2.65 -57.62 -40.10
CA GLY A 1119 -2.28 -58.10 -41.47
C GLY A 1119 -0.97 -57.62 -42.14
N ARG A 1120 0.21 -58.01 -41.64
CA ARG A 1120 1.56 -57.75 -42.22
C ARG A 1120 1.75 -57.91 -43.76
N ALA A 1121 2.42 -56.90 -44.35
CA ALA A 1121 3.64 -56.94 -45.19
C ALA A 1121 3.71 -57.66 -46.57
N ARG A 1122 4.31 -56.97 -47.57
CA ARG A 1122 5.43 -57.51 -48.40
C ARG A 1122 6.27 -56.44 -49.14
N GLN A 1123 7.53 -56.83 -49.37
CA GLN A 1123 8.64 -56.40 -50.25
C GLN A 1123 8.31 -55.54 -51.52
N GLY A 1124 9.26 -54.79 -52.14
CA GLY A 1124 10.69 -54.53 -51.85
C GLY A 1124 11.55 -54.27 -53.12
N ASN A 1125 12.83 -53.83 -52.97
CA ASN A 1125 13.90 -53.66 -54.01
C ASN A 1125 13.70 -52.53 -55.08
N GLU A 1126 14.68 -51.74 -55.58
CA GLU A 1126 16.14 -51.46 -55.36
C GLU A 1126 16.41 -49.95 -55.66
N GLY A 1127 17.56 -49.29 -55.39
CA GLY A 1127 18.80 -49.63 -54.68
C GLY A 1127 19.95 -48.60 -54.87
N SER A 1128 20.97 -48.68 -54.00
CA SER A 1128 22.35 -48.12 -54.11
C SER A 1128 22.70 -46.63 -53.81
N ASN A 1129 23.68 -46.49 -52.89
CA ASN A 1129 24.48 -45.32 -52.45
C ASN A 1129 23.82 -44.35 -51.44
N GLY A 1130 24.35 -44.08 -50.23
CA GLY A 1130 25.64 -44.42 -49.61
C GLY A 1130 26.66 -43.26 -49.69
N GLY A 1131 27.28 -42.77 -48.61
CA GLY A 1131 27.17 -43.11 -47.17
C GLY A 1131 28.06 -42.19 -46.31
N HIS A 1132 28.10 -42.42 -44.98
CA HIS A 1132 28.72 -41.56 -43.94
C HIS A 1132 27.97 -40.23 -43.65
N ARG A 1133 28.11 -39.56 -42.49
CA ARG A 1133 29.00 -39.77 -41.32
C ARG A 1133 28.27 -39.47 -39.99
N TYR A 1134 28.94 -39.71 -38.85
CA TYR A 1134 28.33 -39.72 -37.51
C TYR A 1134 29.14 -38.85 -36.52
N ARG A 1135 28.49 -37.86 -35.89
CA ARG A 1135 28.94 -37.03 -34.74
C ARG A 1135 30.28 -36.25 -34.90
N PRO A 1136 30.61 -35.35 -33.95
CA PRO A 1136 29.75 -34.38 -33.26
C PRO A 1136 30.27 -32.94 -33.41
N TYR A 1137 29.41 -31.97 -33.10
CA TYR A 1137 29.65 -30.91 -32.10
C TYR A 1137 28.29 -30.53 -31.51
#